data_AF-A0A2L1J668-F1
#
_entry.id   AF-A0A2L1J668-F1
#
_cell.length_a   1.000
_cell.length_b   1.000
_cell.length_c   1.000
_cell.angle_alpha   90.00
_cell.angle_beta   90.00
_cell.angle_gamma   90.00
#
_symmetry.space_group_name_H-M   'P 1'
#
loop_
_entity.id
_entity.type
_entity.pdbx_description
1 polymer ?
#
loop_
_entity_poly.entity_id
_entity_poly.type
_entity_poly.pdbx_seq_one_letter_code
_entity_poly.pdbx_strand_id
1 'polypeptide(L)'
;MGEALSQLARQLGADATAPVILAALKSTSMLLDPDSHPPQDAGRHVTLEAFIHRLGLPLPDRHFALDGLSDAVIGRGQVHPLGNLGGALSWPVPLSADQQQRVRRIAMSHVDPHGQQPQVMQTQGLLLEFLRLRTPLPAGLLNDPARALEALISSPEGQLLGETLRETLQGVATDSSTMDYLLAAVILQLDPESITTPHRNVVAGFDLANDKHWGKPLSTLVDGLEQHLVTQAKTSAAMAGVAAHLLLANRAPALLIKDIPASVTYGSLAWVNLSIAAATVEAQTPGKVANMTFTEVMLAARSASAADPALTGRVQREVLVDWGVANGVLARKDDQHYSADELTALLGEFNARRALTSAATQALDAQIPSRREMALAELKKRFPEQQALFEEKRLHLSRQETTAGGGVGYRTIEIGPHSMLDIAMMDWPDADCVFTSDDTRMPLAALNANPRFGVADAFEAQFADAVQQKKAAINTYVRHLISQAPLAVHEDLEYGKISFFQEHSHSLGTGFTGTTPHPRNEELLVAVERDGVTRAYAISFNKGAITPIRPSRASAQSRRDASVVHETQAFVPKGDDAARREAQQRPNQSPPDSFNSERTGLIADAFVQHVDLDNEAIKQQARGLTTADNNRRRGEAISEAILDLIPFRAAFNHFRKGHIGEGLLDLGMDLFGVLTAGVGTAGKVIKIAGTAAATATKVARTVKVIGMATFSSLNPLSGLGDAAVGTTRLIGSGFSKSVEWLNHLRGASGGYDLLKAASKEHGPTLIGTYKVGGIETEGVAVLKNDHWYPYDPVANKPYGLPIDGFSPRGAPELHALNGVANEPAYLRLHNNILNARTAENRPAFNQGYLTGRLHELPGYRDGMGSSQLRKLAEAQGRLPREMGILSRELKLAYIRDGEYTSALLRHDATGPGVSVLPFSQARYNAHVDLPSVGECAGISYAMALALHLGSEEQFVKNLLKVSDNPSTAAHTRFATHLRDLQDAVKKPSAFHFGGQVEVGYDEIIEKMLTSGKSMTIRIGTVDHAMLAGVRIKNGKPEWFFFDPNAGLVKFTNLQSMEKGMEELLNSGQSAALHNTRRTLTGKRAYSISTFDPGHVNNRPGINPDAVRELSSVTL
;
A
#
# COMPACT_ATOMS: atom_id res chain seq x y z
N MET A 1 -7.38 13.86 -21.48
CA MET A 1 -8.19 12.64 -21.76
C MET A 1 -9.09 12.24 -20.60
N GLY A 2 -8.55 11.77 -19.47
CA GLY A 2 -9.35 11.19 -18.38
C GLY A 2 -10.47 12.10 -17.86
N GLU A 3 -10.18 13.38 -17.60
CA GLU A 3 -11.20 14.36 -17.20
C GLU A 3 -12.36 14.50 -18.19
N ALA A 4 -12.06 14.47 -19.49
CA ALA A 4 -13.07 14.56 -20.55
C ALA A 4 -13.96 13.29 -20.60
N LEU A 5 -13.40 12.11 -20.29
CA LEU A 5 -14.17 10.88 -20.11
C LEU A 5 -15.06 10.93 -18.86
N SER A 6 -14.55 11.43 -17.72
CA SER A 6 -15.35 11.64 -16.50
C SER A 6 -16.49 12.63 -16.73
N GLN A 7 -16.23 13.72 -17.45
CA GLN A 7 -17.25 14.70 -17.81
C GLN A 7 -18.31 14.09 -18.73
N LEU A 8 -17.90 13.29 -19.72
CA LEU A 8 -18.80 12.57 -20.62
C LEU A 8 -19.69 11.57 -19.85
N ALA A 9 -19.11 10.79 -18.94
CA ALA A 9 -19.85 9.83 -18.12
C ALA A 9 -20.90 10.50 -17.22
N ARG A 10 -20.58 11.67 -16.65
CA ARG A 10 -21.54 12.48 -15.87
C ARG A 10 -22.66 13.08 -16.74
N GLN A 11 -22.39 13.39 -18.00
CA GLN A 11 -23.38 13.93 -18.94
C GLN A 11 -24.34 12.85 -19.46
N LEU A 12 -23.83 11.63 -19.69
CA LEU A 12 -24.60 10.52 -20.25
C LEU A 12 -25.44 9.77 -19.19
N GLY A 13 -24.96 9.69 -17.94
CA GLY A 13 -25.63 8.97 -16.85
C GLY A 13 -25.52 7.44 -16.94
N ALA A 14 -25.90 6.77 -15.85
CA ALA A 14 -25.68 5.32 -15.67
C ALA A 14 -26.42 4.44 -16.71
N ASP A 15 -27.58 4.89 -17.18
CA ASP A 15 -28.45 4.14 -18.11
C ASP A 15 -28.10 4.33 -19.59
N ALA A 16 -26.96 4.98 -19.89
CA ALA A 16 -26.54 5.26 -21.26
C ALA A 16 -26.23 3.99 -22.07
N THR A 17 -26.86 3.86 -23.24
CA THR A 17 -26.69 2.71 -24.13
C THR A 17 -25.40 2.79 -24.95
N ALA A 18 -24.85 1.63 -25.35
CA ALA A 18 -23.61 1.55 -26.13
C ALA A 18 -23.58 2.47 -27.39
N PRO A 19 -24.65 2.55 -28.22
CA PRO A 19 -24.65 3.45 -29.38
C PRO A 19 -24.55 4.93 -29.00
N VAL A 20 -25.15 5.33 -27.87
CA VAL A 20 -25.10 6.71 -27.36
C VAL A 20 -23.69 7.04 -26.86
N ILE A 21 -23.05 6.12 -26.12
CA ILE A 21 -21.67 6.29 -25.64
C ILE A 21 -20.70 6.39 -26.82
N LEU A 22 -20.80 5.50 -27.80
CA LEU A 22 -19.96 5.52 -29.00
C LEU A 22 -20.15 6.79 -29.83
N ALA A 23 -21.39 7.28 -29.99
CA ALA A 23 -21.66 8.56 -30.65
C ALA A 23 -21.06 9.75 -29.89
N ALA A 24 -21.12 9.72 -28.55
CA ALA A 24 -20.60 10.78 -27.70
C ALA A 24 -19.05 10.82 -27.68
N LEU A 25 -18.39 9.66 -27.76
CA LEU A 25 -16.92 9.55 -27.93
C LEU A 25 -16.44 10.09 -29.29
N LYS A 26 -17.27 9.96 -30.34
CA LYS A 26 -17.03 10.53 -31.66
C LYS A 26 -17.17 12.04 -31.70
N SER A 27 -18.17 12.60 -31.01
CA SER A 27 -18.42 14.04 -31.01
C SER A 27 -17.57 14.83 -30.03
N THR A 28 -17.06 14.19 -28.97
CA THR A 28 -16.28 14.87 -27.93
C THR A 28 -14.82 14.96 -28.32
N SER A 29 -14.37 16.18 -28.62
CA SER A 29 -12.95 16.48 -28.88
C SER A 29 -12.25 17.03 -27.65
N MET A 30 -10.99 16.64 -27.47
CA MET A 30 -10.07 17.22 -26.48
C MET A 30 -8.87 17.86 -27.18
N LEU A 31 -8.25 18.83 -26.52
CA LEU A 31 -6.94 19.36 -26.92
C LEU A 31 -5.85 18.38 -26.44
N LEU A 32 -4.87 18.11 -27.29
CA LEU A 32 -3.65 17.40 -26.89
C LEU A 32 -2.71 18.37 -26.17
N ASP A 33 -2.19 17.91 -25.03
CA ASP A 33 -1.26 18.66 -24.21
C ASP A 33 0.01 19.03 -25.01
N PRO A 34 0.62 20.22 -24.80
CA PRO A 34 1.88 20.60 -25.44
C PRO A 34 3.00 19.54 -25.31
N ASP A 35 3.03 18.80 -24.21
CA ASP A 35 4.05 17.78 -23.91
C ASP A 35 3.61 16.37 -24.37
N SER A 36 2.57 16.26 -25.22
CA SER A 36 2.07 14.98 -25.75
C SER A 36 3.06 14.33 -26.72
N HIS A 37 3.45 13.08 -26.45
CA HIS A 37 4.22 12.28 -27.40
C HIS A 37 3.32 11.55 -28.43
N PRO A 38 3.67 11.54 -29.73
CA PRO A 38 4.82 12.21 -30.34
C PRO A 38 4.61 13.74 -30.48
N PRO A 39 5.65 14.59 -30.30
CA PRO A 39 5.51 16.05 -30.19
C PRO A 39 4.83 16.75 -31.38
N GLN A 40 4.83 16.12 -32.55
CA GLN A 40 4.17 16.60 -33.78
C GLN A 40 2.63 16.68 -33.71
N ASP A 41 2.01 16.16 -32.64
CA ASP A 41 0.56 16.26 -32.39
C ASP A 41 0.19 17.17 -31.21
N ALA A 42 1.19 17.76 -30.53
CA ALA A 42 1.00 18.75 -29.48
C ALA A 42 0.07 19.89 -29.92
N GLY A 43 -0.90 20.28 -29.07
CA GLY A 43 -1.84 21.36 -29.36
C GLY A 43 -2.88 21.07 -30.46
N ARG A 44 -2.96 19.84 -30.99
CA ARG A 44 -4.05 19.46 -31.92
C ARG A 44 -5.31 19.04 -31.16
N HIS A 45 -6.47 19.27 -31.76
CA HIS A 45 -7.73 18.67 -31.30
C HIS A 45 -7.90 17.26 -31.88
N VAL A 46 -8.27 16.31 -31.02
CA VAL A 46 -8.61 14.92 -31.40
C VAL A 46 -9.88 14.48 -30.70
N THR A 47 -10.68 13.63 -31.35
CA THR A 47 -11.86 13.00 -30.72
C THR A 47 -11.41 11.97 -29.69
N LEU A 48 -12.22 11.76 -28.65
CA LEU A 48 -11.94 10.72 -27.65
C LEU A 48 -11.88 9.33 -28.29
N GLU A 49 -12.76 9.02 -29.25
CA GLU A 49 -12.70 7.76 -30.00
C GLU A 49 -11.33 7.55 -30.69
N ALA A 50 -10.89 8.51 -31.51
CA ALA A 50 -9.65 8.38 -32.27
C ALA A 50 -8.42 8.24 -31.36
N PHE A 51 -8.43 8.92 -30.21
CA PHE A 51 -7.34 8.83 -29.25
C PHE A 51 -7.34 7.49 -28.48
N ILE A 52 -8.51 6.97 -28.08
CA ILE A 52 -8.62 5.63 -27.46
C ILE A 52 -8.09 4.55 -28.42
N HIS A 53 -8.50 4.61 -29.71
CA HIS A 53 -7.98 3.71 -30.73
C HIS A 53 -6.47 3.84 -30.97
N ARG A 54 -5.93 5.07 -30.93
CA ARG A 54 -4.48 5.30 -31.04
C ARG A 54 -3.69 4.66 -29.89
N LEU A 55 -4.28 4.56 -28.70
CA LEU A 55 -3.70 3.86 -27.54
C LEU A 55 -3.86 2.34 -27.61
N GLY A 56 -4.47 1.79 -28.67
CA GLY A 56 -4.75 0.35 -28.81
C GLY A 56 -5.82 -0.18 -27.85
N LEU A 57 -6.58 0.71 -27.20
CA LEU A 57 -7.58 0.36 -26.21
C LEU A 57 -8.96 0.10 -26.85
N PRO A 58 -9.79 -0.80 -26.30
CA PRO A 58 -11.17 -0.96 -26.72
C PRO A 58 -12.00 0.27 -26.33
N LEU A 59 -12.95 0.65 -27.19
CA LEU A 59 -13.90 1.71 -26.86
C LEU A 59 -14.85 1.24 -25.74
N PRO A 60 -15.13 2.06 -24.72
CA PRO A 60 -16.08 1.70 -23.68
C PRO A 60 -17.51 1.67 -24.22
N ASP A 61 -18.22 0.56 -23.95
CA ASP A 61 -19.55 0.23 -24.46
C ASP A 61 -20.68 0.46 -23.45
N ARG A 62 -20.33 0.82 -22.21
CA ARG A 62 -21.26 1.03 -21.09
C ARG A 62 -20.67 2.01 -20.09
N HIS A 63 -21.53 2.65 -19.31
CA HIS A 63 -21.16 3.70 -18.35
C HIS A 63 -20.01 3.28 -17.41
N PHE A 64 -20.09 2.07 -16.82
CA PHE A 64 -19.02 1.50 -15.99
C PHE A 64 -17.65 1.38 -16.70
N ALA A 65 -17.62 1.05 -17.99
CA ALA A 65 -16.38 0.97 -18.76
C ALA A 65 -15.82 2.36 -19.10
N LEU A 66 -16.71 3.36 -19.26
CA LEU A 66 -16.33 4.76 -19.49
C LEU A 66 -15.73 5.40 -18.24
N ASP A 67 -16.35 5.20 -17.08
CA ASP A 67 -15.81 5.61 -15.77
C ASP A 67 -14.51 4.86 -15.45
N GLY A 68 -14.46 3.54 -15.63
CA GLY A 68 -13.25 2.76 -15.40
C GLY A 68 -12.07 3.18 -16.28
N LEU A 69 -12.32 3.53 -17.55
CA LEU A 69 -11.30 4.08 -18.44
C LEU A 69 -10.89 5.51 -18.05
N SER A 70 -11.84 6.35 -17.64
CA SER A 70 -11.57 7.67 -17.05
C SER A 70 -10.59 7.56 -15.88
N ASP A 71 -10.93 6.75 -14.89
CA ASP A 71 -10.16 6.59 -13.65
C ASP A 71 -8.79 5.97 -13.91
N ALA A 72 -8.69 5.00 -14.81
CA ALA A 72 -7.41 4.42 -15.23
C ALA A 72 -6.49 5.46 -15.91
N VAL A 73 -7.04 6.33 -16.76
CA VAL A 73 -6.28 7.36 -17.46
C VAL A 73 -5.87 8.51 -16.52
N ILE A 74 -6.76 8.96 -15.63
CA ILE A 74 -6.40 9.94 -14.58
C ILE A 74 -5.32 9.34 -13.67
N GLY A 75 -5.53 8.10 -13.22
CA GLY A 75 -4.59 7.39 -12.36
C GLY A 75 -3.20 7.22 -12.98
N ARG A 76 -3.12 6.92 -14.30
CA ARG A 76 -1.86 6.85 -15.05
C ARG A 76 -1.22 8.21 -15.26
N GLY A 77 -2.00 9.27 -15.49
CA GLY A 77 -1.50 10.64 -15.66
C GLY A 77 -0.93 11.26 -14.38
N GLN A 78 -1.26 10.72 -13.20
CA GLN A 78 -0.66 11.10 -11.92
C GLN A 78 0.70 10.43 -11.65
N VAL A 79 1.07 9.39 -12.41
CA VAL A 79 2.38 8.73 -12.27
C VAL A 79 3.41 9.49 -13.08
N HIS A 80 4.54 9.84 -12.47
CA HIS A 80 5.66 10.42 -13.21
C HIS A 80 6.16 9.42 -14.29
N PRO A 81 6.55 9.84 -15.51
CA PRO A 81 6.99 8.92 -16.57
C PRO A 81 8.16 7.99 -16.17
N LEU A 82 8.98 8.43 -15.22
CA LEU A 82 10.11 7.69 -14.64
C LEU A 82 9.79 7.03 -13.27
N GLY A 83 8.51 6.79 -12.99
CA GLY A 83 8.05 6.18 -11.74
C GLY A 83 8.46 6.99 -10.50
N ASN A 84 8.89 6.31 -9.43
CA ASN A 84 9.28 6.93 -8.16
C ASN A 84 10.68 7.60 -8.17
N LEU A 85 11.23 7.88 -9.35
CA LEU A 85 12.56 8.50 -9.56
C LEU A 85 13.76 7.72 -9.00
N GLY A 86 13.57 6.52 -8.43
CA GLY A 86 14.67 5.70 -7.93
C GLY A 86 15.45 4.94 -9.02
N GLY A 87 14.90 4.86 -10.23
CA GLY A 87 15.49 4.15 -11.37
C GLY A 87 15.85 2.70 -11.02
N ALA A 88 17.08 2.30 -11.32
CA ALA A 88 17.59 0.95 -11.07
C ALA A 88 17.65 0.54 -9.58
N LEU A 89 17.48 1.49 -8.64
CA LEU A 89 17.36 1.19 -7.21
C LEU A 89 15.93 0.80 -6.79
N SER A 90 14.95 0.96 -7.69
CA SER A 90 13.52 0.71 -7.44
C SER A 90 12.93 -0.38 -8.33
N TRP A 91 13.77 -1.10 -9.08
CA TRP A 91 13.35 -2.32 -9.78
C TRP A 91 12.87 -3.39 -8.77
N PRO A 92 11.99 -4.32 -9.18
CA PRO A 92 11.46 -5.37 -8.29
C PRO A 92 12.54 -6.25 -7.62
N VAL A 93 13.70 -6.39 -8.27
CA VAL A 93 14.95 -6.81 -7.67
C VAL A 93 15.96 -5.66 -7.85
N PRO A 94 16.22 -4.86 -6.81
CA PRO A 94 17.19 -3.75 -6.89
C PRO A 94 18.62 -4.25 -7.14
N LEU A 95 19.46 -3.34 -7.65
CA LEU A 95 20.90 -3.58 -7.77
C LEU A 95 21.51 -4.08 -6.45
N SER A 96 22.35 -5.11 -6.50
CA SER A 96 23.11 -5.57 -5.34
C SER A 96 24.12 -4.50 -4.86
N ALA A 97 24.63 -4.61 -3.63
CA ALA A 97 25.63 -3.66 -3.12
C ALA A 97 26.86 -3.53 -4.05
N ASP A 98 27.36 -4.65 -4.59
CA ASP A 98 28.46 -4.67 -5.56
C ASP A 98 28.09 -3.98 -6.90
N GLN A 99 26.86 -4.18 -7.38
CA GLN A 99 26.37 -3.53 -8.59
C GLN A 99 26.19 -2.02 -8.37
N GLN A 100 25.68 -1.60 -7.20
CA GLN A 100 25.60 -0.18 -6.80
C GLN A 100 27.01 0.46 -6.75
N GLN A 101 27.99 -0.21 -6.15
CA GLN A 101 29.38 0.26 -6.16
C GLN A 101 29.95 0.39 -7.59
N ARG A 102 29.62 -0.54 -8.50
CA ARG A 102 30.02 -0.48 -9.92
C ARG A 102 29.38 0.71 -10.64
N VAL A 103 28.06 0.87 -10.56
CA VAL A 103 27.31 2.03 -11.11
C VAL A 103 27.94 3.34 -10.64
N ARG A 104 28.11 3.48 -9.32
CA ARG A 104 28.69 4.68 -8.71
C ARG A 104 30.10 4.96 -9.22
N ARG A 105 30.96 3.93 -9.31
CA ARG A 105 32.35 4.07 -9.78
C ARG A 105 32.42 4.50 -11.25
N ILE A 106 31.66 3.85 -12.13
CA ILE A 106 31.61 4.16 -13.56
C ILE A 106 31.18 5.63 -13.75
N ALA A 107 30.10 6.03 -13.08
CA ALA A 107 29.60 7.40 -13.17
C ALA A 107 30.55 8.45 -12.57
N MET A 108 31.32 8.14 -11.52
CA MET A 108 32.36 9.03 -11.00
C MET A 108 33.56 9.17 -11.96
N SER A 109 33.88 8.13 -12.73
CA SER A 109 34.95 8.13 -13.74
C SER A 109 34.54 8.72 -15.10
N HIS A 110 33.29 9.14 -15.27
CA HIS A 110 32.81 9.72 -16.53
C HIS A 110 33.55 11.02 -16.86
N VAL A 111 33.91 11.16 -18.13
CA VAL A 111 34.74 12.23 -18.68
C VAL A 111 34.00 12.89 -19.82
N ASP A 112 34.23 14.19 -19.99
CA ASP A 112 33.82 14.94 -21.18
C ASP A 112 34.22 14.21 -22.49
N PRO A 113 33.27 13.93 -23.41
CA PRO A 113 33.59 13.40 -24.74
C PRO A 113 34.57 14.26 -25.55
N HIS A 114 34.66 15.55 -25.23
CA HIS A 114 35.57 16.53 -25.84
C HIS A 114 36.83 16.80 -25.00
N GLY A 115 36.95 16.23 -23.79
CA GLY A 115 38.17 16.20 -22.98
C GLY A 115 38.67 17.53 -22.40
N GLN A 116 37.91 18.64 -22.49
CA GLN A 116 38.38 19.98 -22.10
C GLN A 116 38.01 20.42 -20.66
N GLN A 117 37.30 19.58 -19.92
CA GLN A 117 36.61 19.95 -18.67
C GLN A 117 36.78 18.85 -17.60
N PRO A 118 36.60 19.18 -16.30
CA PRO A 118 36.76 18.24 -15.20
C PRO A 118 35.82 17.02 -15.29
N GLN A 119 36.30 15.89 -14.78
CA GLN A 119 35.53 14.66 -14.59
C GLN A 119 34.43 14.84 -13.52
N VAL A 120 33.46 13.92 -13.47
CA VAL A 120 32.43 13.92 -12.43
C VAL A 120 33.04 13.94 -11.01
N MET A 121 34.07 13.13 -10.74
CA MET A 121 34.76 13.14 -9.44
C MET A 121 35.53 14.42 -9.10
N GLN A 122 35.77 15.29 -10.09
CA GLN A 122 36.45 16.58 -9.94
C GLN A 122 35.44 17.74 -9.78
N THR A 123 34.15 17.46 -9.92
CA THR A 123 33.07 18.44 -9.77
C THR A 123 32.54 18.41 -8.34
N GLN A 124 32.56 19.55 -7.64
CA GLN A 124 31.95 19.66 -6.30
C GLN A 124 30.42 19.48 -6.42
N GLY A 125 29.84 18.57 -5.62
CA GLY A 125 28.46 18.10 -5.79
C GLY A 125 28.27 17.01 -6.86
N LEU A 126 29.38 16.49 -7.41
CA LEU A 126 29.45 15.30 -8.27
C LEU A 126 28.47 15.34 -9.46
N LEU A 127 27.81 14.22 -9.79
CA LEU A 127 27.06 14.07 -11.05
C LEU A 127 25.91 15.06 -11.22
N LEU A 128 25.18 15.42 -10.16
CA LEU A 128 24.05 16.35 -10.28
C LEU A 128 24.52 17.75 -10.68
N GLU A 129 25.62 18.22 -10.09
CA GLU A 129 26.25 19.49 -10.46
C GLU A 129 26.94 19.41 -11.83
N PHE A 130 27.56 18.28 -12.17
CA PHE A 130 28.13 18.05 -13.50
C PHE A 130 27.07 18.19 -14.60
N LEU A 131 25.91 17.53 -14.46
CA LEU A 131 24.80 17.65 -15.41
C LEU A 131 24.29 19.10 -15.51
N ARG A 132 24.20 19.83 -14.39
CA ARG A 132 23.80 21.25 -14.38
C ARG A 132 24.81 22.15 -15.12
N LEU A 133 26.10 21.94 -14.91
CA LEU A 133 27.15 22.70 -15.60
C LEU A 133 27.16 22.45 -17.12
N ARG A 134 26.65 21.29 -17.56
CA ARG A 134 26.52 20.91 -18.98
C ARG A 134 25.19 21.31 -19.62
N THR A 135 24.16 21.55 -18.82
CA THR A 135 22.78 21.76 -19.28
C THR A 135 22.28 23.14 -18.84
N PRO A 136 22.31 24.16 -19.70
CA PRO A 136 21.77 25.47 -19.38
C PRO A 136 20.26 25.40 -19.09
N LEU A 137 19.89 25.54 -17.82
CA LEU A 137 18.49 25.54 -17.40
C LEU A 137 17.85 26.94 -17.58
N PRO A 138 16.60 27.04 -18.09
CA PRO A 138 15.85 28.28 -18.13
C PRO A 138 15.72 28.97 -16.76
N ALA A 139 15.71 30.30 -16.77
CA ALA A 139 15.52 31.09 -15.56
C ALA A 139 14.20 30.74 -14.86
N GLY A 140 14.26 30.48 -13.55
CA GLY A 140 13.10 30.09 -12.74
C GLY A 140 12.75 28.60 -12.77
N LEU A 141 13.34 27.78 -13.67
CA LEU A 141 13.03 26.34 -13.71
C LEU A 141 13.44 25.59 -12.43
N LEU A 142 14.49 26.05 -11.74
CA LEU A 142 14.92 25.50 -10.44
C LEU A 142 13.88 25.65 -9.31
N ASN A 143 12.86 26.49 -9.49
CA ASN A 143 11.72 26.58 -8.56
C ASN A 143 10.73 25.41 -8.72
N ASP A 144 10.90 24.58 -9.74
CA ASP A 144 10.19 23.32 -9.95
C ASP A 144 11.22 22.17 -9.94
N PRO A 145 11.52 21.57 -8.77
CA PRO A 145 12.53 20.54 -8.64
C PRO A 145 12.33 19.31 -9.53
N ALA A 146 11.08 18.96 -9.83
CA ALA A 146 10.74 17.82 -10.67
C ALA A 146 11.11 18.10 -12.14
N ARG A 147 10.66 19.23 -12.69
CA ARG A 147 11.00 19.64 -14.07
C ARG A 147 12.48 19.97 -14.25
N ALA A 148 13.12 20.55 -13.24
CA ALA A 148 14.56 20.77 -13.25
C ALA A 148 15.33 19.44 -13.31
N LEU A 149 14.94 18.43 -12.52
CA LEU A 149 15.52 17.09 -12.60
C LEU A 149 15.31 16.47 -13.99
N GLU A 150 14.08 16.50 -14.52
CA GLU A 150 13.73 15.94 -15.82
C GLU A 150 14.55 16.53 -16.97
N ALA A 151 14.75 17.86 -16.97
CA ALA A 151 15.58 18.56 -17.95
C ALA A 151 17.06 18.15 -17.87
N LEU A 152 17.59 17.86 -16.67
CA LEU A 152 18.98 17.44 -16.48
C LEU A 152 19.22 16.00 -16.90
N ILE A 153 18.35 15.07 -16.52
CA ILE A 153 18.50 13.64 -16.86
C ILE A 153 18.22 13.39 -18.35
N SER A 154 17.27 14.11 -18.94
CA SER A 154 16.93 14.01 -20.38
C SER A 154 17.90 14.78 -21.28
N SER A 155 18.88 15.48 -20.72
CA SER A 155 19.92 16.19 -21.48
C SER A 155 20.76 15.22 -22.34
N PRO A 156 21.40 15.69 -23.43
CA PRO A 156 22.31 14.84 -24.22
C PRO A 156 23.43 14.19 -23.40
N GLU A 157 23.96 14.90 -22.41
CA GLU A 157 24.98 14.38 -21.48
C GLU A 157 24.42 13.31 -20.55
N GLY A 158 23.20 13.52 -20.02
CA GLY A 158 22.50 12.54 -19.19
C GLY A 158 22.22 11.25 -19.95
N GLN A 159 21.68 11.34 -21.17
CA GLN A 159 21.44 10.19 -22.04
C GLN A 159 22.74 9.43 -22.33
N LEU A 160 23.82 10.11 -22.74
CA LEU A 160 25.11 9.50 -23.03
C LEU A 160 25.70 8.73 -21.83
N LEU A 161 25.64 9.32 -20.63
CA LEU A 161 26.09 8.65 -19.42
C LEU A 161 25.20 7.46 -19.05
N GLY A 162 23.87 7.60 -19.17
CA GLY A 162 22.93 6.50 -18.94
C GLY A 162 23.18 5.31 -19.88
N GLU A 163 23.49 5.58 -21.16
CA GLU A 163 23.84 4.56 -22.15
C GLU A 163 25.18 3.91 -21.81
N THR A 164 26.20 4.72 -21.48
CA THR A 164 27.51 4.23 -21.03
C THR A 164 27.40 3.32 -19.81
N LEU A 165 26.57 3.67 -18.83
CA LEU A 165 26.28 2.86 -17.64
C LEU A 165 25.59 1.55 -18.02
N ARG A 166 24.52 1.62 -18.83
CA ARG A 166 23.77 0.46 -19.31
C ARG A 166 24.68 -0.53 -20.03
N GLU A 167 25.48 -0.06 -20.98
CA GLU A 167 26.32 -0.93 -21.82
C GLU A 167 27.50 -1.51 -21.05
N THR A 168 28.17 -0.72 -20.21
CA THR A 168 29.28 -1.22 -19.36
C THR A 168 28.80 -2.30 -18.38
N LEU A 169 27.54 -2.25 -17.97
CA LEU A 169 26.91 -3.23 -17.08
C LEU A 169 26.15 -4.34 -17.82
N GLN A 170 26.17 -4.33 -19.16
CA GLN A 170 25.42 -5.25 -20.03
C GLN A 170 23.91 -5.24 -19.77
N GLY A 171 23.37 -4.12 -19.26
CA GLY A 171 21.96 -3.97 -18.93
C GLY A 171 21.06 -4.04 -20.16
N VAL A 172 19.89 -4.66 -19.99
CA VAL A 172 18.92 -4.81 -21.08
C VAL A 172 18.44 -3.47 -21.61
N ALA A 173 18.48 -3.30 -22.94
CA ALA A 173 17.94 -2.13 -23.60
C ALA A 173 16.40 -2.17 -23.61
N THR A 174 15.81 -1.15 -22.97
CA THR A 174 14.39 -0.76 -22.97
C THR A 174 14.25 0.75 -23.06
N ASP A 175 13.02 1.22 -23.27
CA ASP A 175 12.60 2.63 -23.27
C ASP A 175 13.03 3.43 -22.02
N SER A 176 13.04 2.83 -20.82
CA SER A 176 13.45 3.50 -19.57
C SER A 176 14.89 3.21 -19.12
N SER A 177 15.50 2.11 -19.59
CA SER A 177 16.76 1.56 -19.06
C SER A 177 17.89 2.59 -18.89
N THR A 178 18.10 3.46 -19.88
CA THR A 178 19.10 4.54 -19.85
C THR A 178 18.88 5.51 -18.67
N MET A 179 17.64 5.95 -18.46
CA MET A 179 17.27 6.83 -17.33
C MET A 179 17.29 6.08 -15.99
N ASP A 180 16.91 4.81 -15.96
CA ASP A 180 16.94 3.99 -14.75
C ASP A 180 18.36 3.89 -14.17
N TYR A 181 19.36 3.63 -15.01
CA TYR A 181 20.78 3.61 -14.60
C TYR A 181 21.29 4.99 -14.20
N LEU A 182 20.90 6.06 -14.91
CA LEU A 182 21.33 7.43 -14.62
C LEU A 182 20.79 7.93 -13.27
N LEU A 183 19.48 7.76 -13.00
CA LEU A 183 18.85 8.12 -11.73
C LEU A 183 19.52 7.40 -10.55
N ALA A 184 19.76 6.09 -10.69
CA ALA A 184 20.50 5.32 -9.70
C ALA A 184 21.93 5.85 -9.49
N ALA A 185 22.64 6.24 -10.56
CA ALA A 185 23.97 6.81 -10.44
C ALA A 185 23.98 8.16 -9.70
N VAL A 186 23.00 9.04 -9.94
CA VAL A 186 22.86 10.31 -9.19
C VAL A 186 22.57 10.03 -7.72
N ILE A 187 21.60 9.17 -7.41
CA ILE A 187 21.24 8.82 -6.02
C ILE A 187 22.42 8.21 -5.27
N LEU A 188 23.17 7.29 -5.86
CA LEU A 188 24.34 6.64 -5.23
C LEU A 188 25.53 7.59 -5.02
N GLN A 189 25.55 8.74 -5.69
CA GLN A 189 26.56 9.79 -5.45
C GLN A 189 26.14 10.77 -4.36
N LEU A 190 24.85 11.09 -4.25
CA LEU A 190 24.28 11.88 -3.16
C LEU A 190 24.23 11.11 -1.82
N ASP A 191 23.82 9.84 -1.87
CA ASP A 191 23.61 8.92 -0.74
C ASP A 191 24.51 7.67 -0.87
N PRO A 192 25.86 7.79 -0.84
CA PRO A 192 26.78 6.65 -0.89
C PRO A 192 26.75 5.77 0.37
N GLU A 193 26.45 6.35 1.53
CA GLU A 193 26.32 5.65 2.81
C GLU A 193 25.24 4.56 2.75
N SER A 194 24.26 4.78 1.86
CA SER A 194 23.17 3.86 1.53
C SER A 194 23.61 2.49 0.99
N ILE A 195 24.85 2.37 0.49
CA ILE A 195 25.39 1.10 -0.04
C ILE A 195 25.87 0.21 1.11
N THR A 196 26.53 0.79 2.11
CA THR A 196 27.28 0.06 3.15
C THR A 196 26.55 -0.03 4.48
N THR A 197 25.79 1.00 4.83
CA THR A 197 25.13 1.17 6.13
C THR A 197 23.72 1.73 5.90
N PRO A 198 22.80 0.94 5.30
CA PRO A 198 21.43 1.37 5.07
C PRO A 198 20.66 1.43 6.41
N HIS A 199 20.35 2.64 6.87
CA HIS A 199 19.51 2.86 8.05
C HIS A 199 18.09 3.27 7.66
N ARG A 200 17.10 2.82 8.45
CA ARG A 200 15.70 3.22 8.29
C ARG A 200 15.56 4.72 8.60
N ASN A 201 14.72 5.41 7.83
CA ASN A 201 14.50 6.85 7.92
C ASN A 201 15.75 7.73 7.66
N VAL A 202 16.88 7.16 7.22
CA VAL A 202 18.10 7.92 6.88
C VAL A 202 18.27 8.08 5.37
N VAL A 203 18.55 9.31 4.94
CA VAL A 203 18.71 9.71 3.54
C VAL A 203 19.93 10.63 3.42
N ALA A 204 20.98 10.23 2.69
CA ALA A 204 22.24 10.98 2.56
C ALA A 204 22.87 11.39 3.91
N GLY A 205 22.73 10.53 4.92
CA GLY A 205 23.17 10.77 6.30
C GLY A 205 22.24 11.65 7.15
N PHE A 206 21.11 12.13 6.61
CA PHE A 206 20.09 12.88 7.34
C PHE A 206 19.05 11.92 7.93
N ASP A 207 18.86 11.91 9.26
CA ASP A 207 17.85 11.10 9.95
C ASP A 207 16.50 11.85 9.99
N LEU A 208 15.57 11.46 9.10
CA LEU A 208 14.21 11.99 9.03
C LEU A 208 13.39 11.73 10.30
N ALA A 209 13.80 10.76 11.12
CA ALA A 209 13.16 10.42 12.39
C ALA A 209 13.90 11.02 13.61
N ASN A 210 14.88 11.92 13.40
CA ASN A 210 15.61 12.55 14.48
C ASN A 210 14.69 13.33 15.43
N ASP A 211 14.99 13.28 16.72
CA ASP A 211 14.19 13.85 17.80
C ASP A 211 13.95 15.36 17.67
N LYS A 212 14.86 16.07 17.00
CA LYS A 212 14.72 17.49 16.66
C LYS A 212 13.56 17.79 15.69
N HIS A 213 12.97 16.79 15.04
CA HIS A 213 11.85 16.96 14.11
C HIS A 213 10.48 16.57 14.69
N TRP A 214 10.45 15.86 15.82
CA TRP A 214 9.19 15.47 16.46
C TRP A 214 8.36 16.70 16.84
N GLY A 215 7.05 16.64 16.61
CA GLY A 215 6.14 17.77 16.87
C GLY A 215 6.32 18.99 15.94
N LYS A 216 7.13 18.90 14.87
CA LYS A 216 7.28 19.96 13.85
C LYS A 216 6.55 19.63 12.54
N PRO A 217 6.12 20.66 11.77
CA PRO A 217 5.52 20.45 10.45
C PRO A 217 6.44 19.69 9.49
N LEU A 218 5.88 18.83 8.64
CA LEU A 218 6.67 17.98 7.74
C LEU A 218 7.53 18.76 6.73
N SER A 219 7.16 20.00 6.37
CA SER A 219 7.99 20.87 5.53
C SER A 219 9.39 21.11 6.13
N THR A 220 9.51 21.15 7.46
CA THR A 220 10.79 21.38 8.16
C THR A 220 11.78 20.21 8.00
N LEU A 221 11.32 19.03 7.59
CA LEU A 221 12.18 17.90 7.21
C LEU A 221 12.79 18.11 5.82
N VAL A 222 12.02 18.68 4.88
CA VAL A 222 12.50 19.01 3.53
C VAL A 222 13.52 20.14 3.60
N ASP A 223 13.17 21.24 4.28
CA ASP A 223 14.08 22.38 4.52
C ASP A 223 15.39 21.91 5.21
N GLY A 224 15.27 21.02 6.19
CA GLY A 224 16.41 20.46 6.92
C GLY A 224 17.30 19.56 6.06
N LEU A 225 16.71 18.74 5.19
CA LEU A 225 17.44 17.90 4.24
C LEU A 225 18.18 18.77 3.21
N GLU A 226 17.54 19.80 2.65
CA GLU A 226 18.18 20.75 1.73
C GLU A 226 19.41 21.41 2.37
N GLN A 227 19.25 21.96 3.58
CA GLN A 227 20.35 22.57 4.34
C GLN A 227 21.47 21.57 4.66
N HIS A 228 21.12 20.33 5.00
CA HIS A 228 22.10 19.26 5.25
C HIS A 228 22.89 18.90 3.99
N LEU A 229 22.24 18.75 2.83
CA LEU A 229 22.90 18.43 1.56
C LEU A 229 23.91 19.51 1.14
N VAL A 230 23.59 20.79 1.38
CA VAL A 230 24.52 21.92 1.17
C VAL A 230 25.67 21.88 2.18
N THR A 231 25.36 21.70 3.47
CA THR A 231 26.36 21.71 4.56
C THR A 231 27.36 20.55 4.43
N GLN A 232 26.91 19.38 3.99
CA GLN A 232 27.75 18.21 3.71
C GLN A 232 28.41 18.25 2.32
N ALA A 233 28.31 19.38 1.59
CA ALA A 233 28.83 19.57 0.23
C ALA A 233 28.40 18.49 -0.79
N LYS A 234 27.23 17.86 -0.57
CA LYS A 234 26.64 16.86 -1.46
C LYS A 234 26.10 17.50 -2.74
N THR A 235 25.70 18.77 -2.69
CA THR A 235 25.25 19.59 -3.84
C THR A 235 25.36 21.09 -3.51
N SER A 236 25.12 21.99 -4.48
CA SER A 236 25.07 23.43 -4.22
C SER A 236 23.70 23.90 -3.70
N ALA A 237 23.65 25.09 -3.09
CA ALA A 237 22.39 25.69 -2.64
C ALA A 237 21.35 25.88 -3.76
N ALA A 238 21.78 26.04 -5.01
CA ALA A 238 20.88 26.16 -6.16
C ALA A 238 20.24 24.81 -6.58
N MET A 239 20.82 23.69 -6.16
CA MET A 239 20.38 22.33 -6.50
C MET A 239 19.88 21.53 -5.30
N ALA A 240 19.89 22.12 -4.09
CA ALA A 240 19.46 21.48 -2.86
C ALA A 240 18.05 20.90 -2.97
N GLY A 241 17.07 21.68 -3.45
CA GLY A 241 15.70 21.22 -3.66
C GLY A 241 15.56 20.13 -4.72
N VAL A 242 16.36 20.16 -5.80
CA VAL A 242 16.39 19.09 -6.83
C VAL A 242 16.93 17.79 -6.25
N ALA A 243 18.02 17.86 -5.48
CA ALA A 243 18.61 16.73 -4.80
C ALA A 243 17.68 16.15 -3.71
N ALA A 244 17.05 17.01 -2.90
CA ALA A 244 16.09 16.61 -1.90
C ALA A 244 14.86 15.94 -2.53
N HIS A 245 14.29 16.52 -3.58
CA HIS A 245 13.18 15.94 -4.33
C HIS A 245 13.50 14.52 -4.85
N LEU A 246 14.64 14.35 -5.55
CA LEU A 246 15.09 13.05 -6.06
C LEU A 246 15.27 12.02 -4.94
N LEU A 247 15.92 12.39 -3.84
CA LEU A 247 16.18 11.50 -2.71
C LEU A 247 14.90 11.10 -1.97
N LEU A 248 13.96 12.03 -1.80
CA LEU A 248 12.69 11.81 -1.11
C LEU A 248 11.70 10.99 -1.95
N ALA A 249 11.66 11.15 -3.27
CA ALA A 249 10.67 10.50 -4.14
C ALA A 249 10.64 8.97 -4.01
N ASN A 250 11.79 8.34 -3.80
CA ASN A 250 11.90 6.91 -3.59
C ASN A 250 11.88 6.50 -2.10
N ARG A 251 12.35 7.36 -1.18
CA ARG A 251 12.59 6.98 0.24
C ARG A 251 11.51 7.44 1.21
N ALA A 252 10.92 8.60 0.97
CA ALA A 252 9.88 9.20 1.80
C ALA A 252 8.93 10.07 0.95
N PRO A 253 8.24 9.51 -0.06
CA PRO A 253 7.37 10.26 -0.98
C PRO A 253 6.22 10.99 -0.28
N ALA A 254 5.85 10.59 0.94
CA ALA A 254 4.91 11.32 1.79
C ALA A 254 5.34 12.77 2.09
N LEU A 255 6.65 13.07 2.05
CA LEU A 255 7.20 14.43 2.23
C LEU A 255 7.15 15.28 0.94
N LEU A 256 6.77 14.69 -0.20
CA LEU A 256 6.59 15.38 -1.48
C LEU A 256 5.11 15.61 -1.85
N ILE A 257 4.18 15.25 -0.97
CA ILE A 257 2.74 15.50 -1.16
C ILE A 257 2.52 17.01 -1.23
N LYS A 258 1.67 17.43 -2.17
CA LYS A 258 1.30 18.83 -2.35
C LYS A 258 0.30 19.26 -1.27
N ASP A 259 0.41 20.50 -0.82
CA ASP A 259 -0.51 21.13 0.13
C ASP A 259 -0.68 20.36 1.46
N ILE A 260 0.41 19.78 1.99
CA ILE A 260 0.42 19.21 3.35
C ILE A 260 0.15 20.35 4.36
N PRO A 261 -0.89 20.26 5.19
CA PRO A 261 -1.17 21.28 6.21
C PRO A 261 -0.07 21.32 7.27
N ALA A 262 0.31 22.52 7.73
CA ALA A 262 1.35 22.70 8.76
C ALA A 262 0.99 22.05 10.11
N SER A 263 -0.28 21.75 10.36
CA SER A 263 -0.75 21.01 11.53
C SER A 263 -0.47 19.51 11.47
N VAL A 264 -0.05 18.97 10.32
CA VAL A 264 0.48 17.60 10.21
C VAL A 264 1.94 17.64 10.63
N THR A 265 2.20 17.23 11.88
CA THR A 265 3.53 17.22 12.48
C THR A 265 4.10 15.80 12.58
N TYR A 266 5.42 15.64 12.55
CA TYR A 266 6.05 14.32 12.68
C TYR A 266 5.72 13.70 14.04
N GLY A 267 5.29 12.43 14.03
CA GLY A 267 4.84 11.72 15.24
C GLY A 267 3.36 11.92 15.59
N SER A 268 2.62 12.75 14.84
CA SER A 268 1.18 12.95 15.07
C SER A 268 0.31 11.83 14.52
N LEU A 269 -0.93 11.72 15.03
CA LEU A 269 -1.93 10.79 14.48
C LEU A 269 -2.29 11.14 13.02
N ALA A 270 -2.30 12.43 12.67
CA ALA A 270 -2.48 12.87 11.29
C ALA A 270 -1.32 12.41 10.39
N TRP A 271 -0.08 12.52 10.87
CA TRP A 271 1.11 12.00 10.18
C TRP A 271 1.06 10.47 10.02
N VAL A 272 0.65 9.72 11.04
CA VAL A 272 0.47 8.25 10.93
C VAL A 272 -0.50 7.90 9.80
N ASN A 273 -1.66 8.55 9.77
CA ASN A 273 -2.68 8.32 8.74
C ASN A 273 -2.16 8.69 7.33
N LEU A 274 -1.47 9.83 7.19
CA LEU A 274 -0.88 10.28 5.94
C LEU A 274 0.23 9.34 5.44
N SER A 275 1.13 8.90 6.33
CA SER A 275 2.22 7.98 6.00
C SER A 275 1.72 6.62 5.55
N ILE A 276 0.70 6.07 6.22
CA ILE A 276 0.05 4.82 5.79
C ILE A 276 -0.63 5.03 4.44
N ALA A 277 -1.40 6.10 4.27
CA ALA A 277 -2.09 6.41 3.01
C ALA A 277 -1.12 6.53 1.84
N ALA A 278 -0.05 7.30 2.01
CA ALA A 278 1.01 7.49 1.02
C ALA A 278 1.70 6.18 0.66
N ALA A 279 2.16 5.40 1.65
CA ALA A 279 2.87 4.15 1.41
C ALA A 279 1.98 3.08 0.74
N THR A 280 0.69 3.00 1.10
CA THR A 280 -0.24 2.07 0.44
C THR A 280 -0.54 2.47 -1.01
N VAL A 281 -0.62 3.76 -1.33
CA VAL A 281 -0.79 4.24 -2.72
C VAL A 281 0.49 3.97 -3.54
N GLU A 282 1.67 4.35 -3.02
CA GLU A 282 2.95 4.14 -3.69
C GLU A 282 3.23 2.66 -3.97
N ALA A 283 2.96 1.77 -3.02
CA ALA A 283 3.23 0.35 -3.20
C ALA A 283 2.28 -0.33 -4.23
N GLN A 284 1.22 0.35 -4.68
CA GLN A 284 0.40 -0.05 -5.83
C GLN A 284 0.74 0.69 -7.12
N THR A 285 1.16 1.95 -7.01
CA THR A 285 1.50 2.79 -8.17
C THR A 285 2.68 3.70 -7.79
N PRO A 286 3.93 3.21 -7.91
CA PRO A 286 5.10 3.96 -7.49
C PRO A 286 5.30 5.25 -8.28
N GLY A 287 5.64 6.36 -7.61
CA GLY A 287 5.83 7.68 -8.20
C GLY A 287 4.55 8.46 -8.46
N LYS A 288 3.47 8.12 -7.75
CA LYS A 288 2.17 8.78 -7.89
C LYS A 288 1.95 9.85 -6.81
N VAL A 289 2.39 9.57 -5.57
CA VAL A 289 2.09 10.40 -4.39
C VAL A 289 2.73 11.78 -4.46
N ALA A 290 3.94 11.90 -5.01
CA ALA A 290 4.62 13.19 -5.20
C ALA A 290 3.88 14.15 -6.16
N ASN A 291 2.96 13.63 -7.00
CA ASN A 291 2.14 14.44 -7.88
C ASN A 291 0.78 14.84 -7.27
N MET A 292 0.38 14.22 -6.16
CA MET A 292 -0.94 14.35 -5.55
C MET A 292 -0.96 15.37 -4.41
N THR A 293 -2.11 16.00 -4.20
CA THR A 293 -2.42 16.78 -3.00
C THR A 293 -2.74 15.88 -1.80
N PHE A 294 -2.61 16.43 -0.59
CA PHE A 294 -3.01 15.76 0.66
C PHE A 294 -4.40 15.09 0.56
N THR A 295 -5.40 15.82 0.07
CA THR A 295 -6.78 15.33 -0.07
C THR A 295 -6.90 14.15 -1.04
N GLU A 296 -6.18 14.20 -2.16
CA GLU A 296 -6.19 13.11 -3.15
C GLU A 296 -5.54 11.83 -2.60
N VAL A 297 -4.44 11.94 -1.83
CA VAL A 297 -3.76 10.79 -1.22
C VAL A 297 -4.69 10.10 -0.21
N MET A 298 -5.31 10.89 0.67
CA MET A 298 -6.26 10.38 1.68
C MET A 298 -7.50 9.74 1.05
N LEU A 299 -7.91 10.17 -0.16
CA LEU A 299 -8.98 9.57 -0.93
C LEU A 299 -8.55 8.26 -1.62
N ALA A 300 -7.43 8.27 -2.34
CA ALA A 300 -6.91 7.12 -3.09
C ALA A 300 -6.50 5.95 -2.18
N ALA A 301 -6.04 6.24 -0.97
CA ALA A 301 -5.70 5.21 0.00
C ALA A 301 -6.88 4.29 0.38
N ARG A 302 -8.14 4.74 0.22
CA ARG A 302 -9.35 3.94 0.51
C ARG A 302 -9.48 2.75 -0.44
N SER A 303 -9.30 2.96 -1.75
CA SER A 303 -9.30 1.88 -2.73
C SER A 303 -8.01 1.07 -2.66
N ALA A 304 -6.86 1.72 -2.43
CA ALA A 304 -5.59 1.03 -2.34
C ALA A 304 -5.55 0.03 -1.16
N SER A 305 -5.95 0.46 0.05
CA SER A 305 -5.99 -0.41 1.24
C SER A 305 -6.92 -1.62 1.07
N ALA A 306 -7.98 -1.49 0.27
CA ALA A 306 -8.92 -2.57 0.01
C ALA A 306 -8.36 -3.60 -1.00
N ALA A 307 -7.48 -3.18 -1.92
CA ALA A 307 -6.91 -4.05 -2.94
C ALA A 307 -5.69 -4.87 -2.45
N ASP A 308 -4.99 -4.42 -1.39
CA ASP A 308 -3.93 -5.21 -0.73
C ASP A 308 -3.94 -5.02 0.81
N PRO A 309 -4.83 -5.74 1.53
CA PRO A 309 -4.92 -5.65 2.98
C PRO A 309 -3.67 -6.18 3.72
N ALA A 310 -2.97 -7.16 3.14
CA ALA A 310 -1.81 -7.80 3.77
C ALA A 310 -0.60 -6.86 3.81
N LEU A 311 -0.32 -6.17 2.69
CA LEU A 311 0.64 -5.07 2.63
C LEU A 311 0.25 -3.92 3.55
N THR A 312 -1.03 -3.52 3.54
CA THR A 312 -1.51 -2.44 4.40
C THR A 312 -1.24 -2.74 5.88
N GLY A 313 -1.44 -3.99 6.33
CA GLY A 313 -1.10 -4.42 7.69
C GLY A 313 0.40 -4.41 8.01
N ARG A 314 1.29 -4.61 7.01
CA ARG A 314 2.75 -4.44 7.19
C ARG A 314 3.13 -2.97 7.36
N VAL A 315 2.67 -2.11 6.45
CA VAL A 315 2.89 -0.65 6.47
C VAL A 315 2.40 -0.03 7.79
N GLN A 316 1.20 -0.42 8.24
CA GLN A 316 0.64 0.01 9.51
C GLN A 316 1.57 -0.26 10.70
N ARG A 317 2.17 -1.46 10.77
CA ARG A 317 3.08 -1.85 11.86
C ARG A 317 4.32 -0.95 11.91
N GLU A 318 4.90 -0.65 10.75
CA GLU A 318 6.15 0.11 10.64
C GLU A 318 5.96 1.59 10.97
N VAL A 319 4.87 2.19 10.50
CA VAL A 319 4.51 3.58 10.85
C VAL A 319 4.14 3.69 12.34
N LEU A 320 3.51 2.66 12.92
CA LEU A 320 3.24 2.63 14.37
C LEU A 320 4.50 2.56 15.23
N VAL A 321 5.57 1.88 14.78
CA VAL A 321 6.86 1.86 15.49
C VAL A 321 7.46 3.26 15.60
N ASP A 322 7.49 4.02 14.50
CA ASP A 322 7.95 5.42 14.52
C ASP A 322 7.09 6.31 15.42
N TRP A 323 5.77 6.14 15.35
CA TRP A 323 4.83 6.85 16.21
C TRP A 323 5.12 6.55 17.70
N GLY A 324 5.32 5.27 18.04
CA GLY A 324 5.62 4.84 19.40
C GLY A 324 6.93 5.41 19.93
N VAL A 325 7.97 5.46 19.09
CA VAL A 325 9.25 6.09 19.44
C VAL A 325 9.11 7.60 19.64
N ALA A 326 8.41 8.29 18.73
CA ALA A 326 8.22 9.73 18.83
C ALA A 326 7.32 10.18 20.00
N ASN A 327 6.44 9.30 20.50
CA ASN A 327 5.49 9.59 21.59
C ASN A 327 5.88 8.93 22.94
N GLY A 328 7.07 8.35 23.07
CA GLY A 328 7.55 7.77 24.35
C GLY A 328 6.90 6.44 24.75
N VAL A 329 6.14 5.82 23.86
CA VAL A 329 5.49 4.51 24.06
C VAL A 329 6.47 3.35 23.83
N LEU A 330 7.52 3.58 23.03
CA LEU A 330 8.49 2.56 22.62
C LEU A 330 9.91 3.13 22.65
N ALA A 331 10.86 2.41 23.25
CA ALA A 331 12.27 2.81 23.20
C ALA A 331 12.85 2.58 21.78
N ARG A 332 13.62 3.56 21.26
CA ARG A 332 14.32 3.40 19.97
C ARG A 332 15.38 2.30 20.07
N LYS A 333 15.31 1.30 19.19
CA LYS A 333 16.34 0.25 19.05
C LYS A 333 17.09 0.41 17.73
N ASP A 334 18.42 0.39 17.78
CA ASP A 334 19.29 0.56 16.61
C ASP A 334 19.17 -0.60 15.60
N ASP A 335 19.00 -1.82 16.12
CA ASP A 335 18.78 -3.04 15.34
C ASP A 335 17.33 -3.20 14.84
N GLN A 336 16.41 -2.36 15.37
CA GLN A 336 14.99 -2.31 15.03
C GLN A 336 14.20 -3.61 15.31
N HIS A 337 14.73 -4.51 16.15
CA HIS A 337 14.02 -5.74 16.52
C HIS A 337 13.06 -5.51 17.70
N TYR A 338 11.78 -5.35 17.36
CA TYR A 338 10.69 -5.23 18.33
C TYR A 338 9.96 -6.57 18.51
N SER A 339 9.65 -6.91 19.76
CA SER A 339 9.00 -8.17 20.12
C SER A 339 7.49 -8.15 19.81
N ALA A 340 6.89 -9.34 19.76
CA ALA A 340 5.45 -9.50 19.61
C ALA A 340 4.65 -8.73 20.69
N ASP A 341 5.14 -8.75 21.93
CA ASP A 341 4.48 -8.12 23.07
C ASP A 341 4.63 -6.59 23.04
N GLU A 342 5.82 -6.08 22.68
CA GLU A 342 6.07 -4.64 22.48
C GLU A 342 5.13 -4.06 21.41
N LEU A 343 5.01 -4.75 20.26
CA LEU A 343 4.13 -4.33 19.17
C LEU A 343 2.64 -4.46 19.51
N THR A 344 2.26 -5.42 20.36
CA THR A 344 0.88 -5.59 20.83
C THR A 344 0.50 -4.49 21.82
N ALA A 345 1.38 -4.16 22.77
CA ALA A 345 1.19 -3.05 23.71
C ALA A 345 1.09 -1.71 22.97
N LEU A 346 2.00 -1.47 22.02
CA LEU A 346 2.01 -0.29 21.14
C LEU A 346 0.68 -0.11 20.38
N LEU A 347 0.15 -1.19 19.79
CA LEU A 347 -1.13 -1.15 19.09
C LEU A 347 -2.31 -0.90 20.05
N GLY A 348 -2.27 -1.48 21.26
CA GLY A 348 -3.26 -1.23 22.31
C GLY A 348 -3.30 0.25 22.70
N GLU A 349 -2.13 0.82 22.96
CA GLU A 349 -1.96 2.22 23.36
C GLU A 349 -2.39 3.20 22.26
N PHE A 350 -1.98 2.95 21.01
CA PHE A 350 -2.43 3.75 19.86
C PHE A 350 -3.95 3.76 19.70
N ASN A 351 -4.59 2.58 19.82
CA ASN A 351 -6.04 2.47 19.76
C ASN A 351 -6.74 3.16 20.94
N ALA A 352 -6.16 3.10 22.15
CA ALA A 352 -6.68 3.78 23.33
C ALA A 352 -6.67 5.31 23.16
N ARG A 353 -5.54 5.90 22.72
CA ARG A 353 -5.47 7.35 22.43
C ARG A 353 -6.45 7.76 21.33
N ARG A 354 -6.55 6.99 20.24
CA ARG A 354 -7.52 7.27 19.18
C ARG A 354 -8.96 7.25 19.70
N ALA A 355 -9.32 6.29 20.56
CA ALA A 355 -10.64 6.21 21.16
C ALA A 355 -10.94 7.41 22.07
N LEU A 356 -10.00 7.77 22.97
CA LEU A 356 -10.12 8.92 23.86
C LEU A 356 -10.25 10.23 23.08
N THR A 357 -9.40 10.42 22.07
CA THR A 357 -9.38 11.64 21.24
C THR A 357 -10.66 11.75 20.40
N SER A 358 -11.20 10.62 19.91
CA SER A 358 -12.50 10.59 19.20
C SER A 358 -13.67 10.91 20.13
N ALA A 359 -13.71 10.35 21.34
CA ALA A 359 -14.73 10.66 22.34
C ALA A 359 -14.68 12.13 22.78
N ALA A 360 -13.47 12.67 22.99
CA ALA A 360 -13.26 14.09 23.27
C ALA A 360 -13.76 14.99 22.14
N THR A 361 -13.44 14.67 20.89
CA THR A 361 -13.94 15.38 19.70
C THR A 361 -15.47 15.42 19.68
N GLN A 362 -16.13 14.27 19.83
CA GLN A 362 -17.59 14.17 19.87
C GLN A 362 -18.22 14.99 21.00
N ALA A 363 -17.59 15.03 22.18
CA ALA A 363 -18.05 15.81 23.33
C ALA A 363 -17.80 17.34 23.17
N LEU A 364 -16.77 17.74 22.44
CA LEU A 364 -16.52 19.15 22.07
C LEU A 364 -17.56 19.63 21.03
N ASP A 365 -17.84 18.82 20.01
CA ASP A 365 -18.86 19.07 18.98
C ASP A 365 -20.31 19.00 19.50
N ALA A 366 -20.54 18.30 20.61
CA ALA A 366 -21.86 18.18 21.24
C ALA A 366 -22.37 19.56 21.71
N GLN A 367 -23.65 19.85 21.45
CA GLN A 367 -24.26 21.11 21.89
C GLN A 367 -24.48 21.10 23.40
N ILE A 368 -24.23 22.24 24.06
CA ILE A 368 -24.70 22.45 25.44
C ILE A 368 -26.24 22.50 25.38
N PRO A 369 -26.97 21.72 26.21
CA PRO A 369 -28.42 21.70 26.21
C PRO A 369 -29.01 23.09 26.44
N SER A 370 -30.11 23.41 25.74
CA SER A 370 -30.88 24.64 25.97
C SER A 370 -32.25 24.29 26.57
N ARG A 371 -32.57 24.83 27.75
CA ARG A 371 -33.88 24.65 28.41
C ARG A 371 -35.02 25.09 27.48
N ARG A 372 -34.80 26.14 26.67
CA ARG A 372 -35.77 26.64 25.68
C ARG A 372 -36.02 25.63 24.56
N GLU A 373 -34.98 25.06 23.98
CA GLU A 373 -35.12 24.09 22.88
C GLU A 373 -35.73 22.77 23.36
N MET A 374 -35.38 22.33 24.57
CA MET A 374 -36.00 21.18 25.24
C MET A 374 -37.50 21.41 25.48
N ALA A 375 -37.87 22.60 26.00
CA ALA A 375 -39.27 22.98 26.19
C ALA A 375 -40.05 23.06 24.87
N LEU A 376 -39.47 23.67 23.82
CA LEU A 376 -40.07 23.69 22.48
C LEU A 376 -40.26 22.28 21.91
N ALA A 377 -39.32 21.35 22.14
CA ALA A 377 -39.44 19.98 21.67
C ALA A 377 -40.58 19.22 22.38
N GLU A 378 -40.70 19.32 23.71
CA GLU A 378 -41.78 18.68 24.46
C GLU A 378 -43.15 19.35 24.18
N LEU A 379 -43.19 20.66 23.98
CA LEU A 379 -44.40 21.36 23.53
C LEU A 379 -44.86 20.89 22.16
N LYS A 380 -43.96 20.77 21.16
CA LYS A 380 -44.30 20.22 19.83
C LYS A 380 -44.85 18.79 19.90
N LYS A 381 -44.39 18.01 20.88
CA LYS A 381 -44.84 16.63 21.11
C LYS A 381 -46.22 16.56 21.80
N ARG A 382 -46.50 17.45 22.76
CA ARG A 382 -47.80 17.48 23.48
C ARG A 382 -48.90 18.26 22.76
N PHE A 383 -48.54 19.30 22.01
CA PHE A 383 -49.47 20.29 21.42
C PHE A 383 -49.10 20.61 19.96
N PRO A 384 -49.05 19.61 19.06
CA PRO A 384 -48.51 19.78 17.70
C PRO A 384 -49.28 20.80 16.85
N GLU A 385 -50.57 21.00 17.12
CA GLU A 385 -51.45 21.93 16.39
C GLU A 385 -51.36 23.38 16.92
N GLN A 386 -50.90 23.57 18.16
CA GLN A 386 -50.86 24.87 18.85
C GLN A 386 -49.49 25.57 18.72
N GLN A 387 -48.62 25.14 17.80
CA GLN A 387 -47.25 25.67 17.66
C GLN A 387 -47.17 27.20 17.51
N ALA A 388 -48.14 27.83 16.84
CA ALA A 388 -48.21 29.28 16.70
C ALA A 388 -48.42 30.03 18.03
N LEU A 389 -48.92 29.33 19.05
CA LEU A 389 -49.31 29.87 20.35
C LEU A 389 -48.21 29.71 21.42
N PHE A 390 -47.14 28.95 21.14
CA PHE A 390 -46.17 28.54 22.16
C PHE A 390 -45.46 29.72 22.85
N GLU A 391 -45.23 30.82 22.12
CA GLU A 391 -44.58 32.02 22.65
C GLU A 391 -45.58 33.16 22.95
N GLU A 392 -46.87 32.98 22.67
CA GLU A 392 -47.90 33.97 23.00
C GLU A 392 -48.13 34.00 24.53
N LYS A 393 -47.83 35.13 25.17
CA LYS A 393 -48.06 35.33 26.60
C LYS A 393 -49.54 35.57 26.91
N ARG A 394 -50.28 34.47 27.16
CA ARG A 394 -51.74 34.46 27.38
C ARG A 394 -52.20 33.76 28.66
N LEU A 395 -51.31 33.03 29.34
CA LEU A 395 -51.64 32.14 30.45
C LEU A 395 -51.30 32.80 31.80
N HIS A 396 -52.22 32.77 32.74
CA HIS A 396 -51.99 33.23 34.12
C HIS A 396 -51.91 32.02 35.05
N LEU A 397 -50.94 32.03 35.97
CA LEU A 397 -50.78 30.98 36.99
C LEU A 397 -51.47 31.41 38.28
N SER A 398 -52.51 30.67 38.67
CA SER A 398 -53.36 31.01 39.80
C SER A 398 -53.58 29.81 40.72
N ARG A 399 -53.71 30.06 42.03
CA ARG A 399 -54.22 29.07 42.98
C ARG A 399 -55.73 29.25 43.10
N GLN A 400 -56.46 28.14 43.12
CA GLN A 400 -57.88 28.14 43.39
C GLN A 400 -58.10 28.35 44.90
N GLU A 401 -58.90 29.35 45.28
CA GLU A 401 -59.22 29.66 46.67
C GLU A 401 -60.74 29.73 46.85
N THR A 402 -61.26 29.23 47.97
CA THR A 402 -62.69 29.35 48.29
C THR A 402 -62.93 30.73 48.89
N THR A 403 -63.72 31.56 48.19
CA THR A 403 -64.12 32.88 48.69
C THR A 403 -65.03 32.75 49.91
N ALA A 404 -65.10 33.80 50.74
CA ALA A 404 -65.91 33.81 51.97
C ALA A 404 -67.42 33.55 51.77
N GLY A 405 -67.92 33.63 50.53
CA GLY A 405 -69.31 33.28 50.16
C GLY A 405 -69.48 31.88 49.54
N GLY A 406 -68.45 31.02 49.57
CA GLY A 406 -68.48 29.66 49.00
C GLY A 406 -68.26 29.58 47.49
N GLY A 407 -68.04 30.70 46.80
CA GLY A 407 -67.67 30.74 45.38
C GLY A 407 -66.18 30.49 45.15
N VAL A 408 -65.83 30.09 43.93
CA VAL A 408 -64.42 29.88 43.52
C VAL A 408 -63.77 31.21 43.15
N GLY A 409 -62.66 31.54 43.80
CA GLY A 409 -61.77 32.65 43.47
C GLY A 409 -60.40 32.16 43.02
N TYR A 410 -59.61 33.06 42.45
CA TYR A 410 -58.27 32.78 41.93
C TYR A 410 -57.27 33.80 42.45
N ARG A 411 -56.22 33.32 43.13
CA ARG A 411 -55.09 34.16 43.58
C ARG A 411 -53.91 33.95 42.64
N THR A 412 -53.43 35.01 42.02
CA THR A 412 -52.21 34.99 41.19
C THR A 412 -51.01 34.53 42.00
N ILE A 413 -50.32 33.48 41.54
CA ILE A 413 -49.13 32.91 42.19
C ILE A 413 -47.84 33.43 41.57
N GLU A 414 -47.83 33.68 40.26
CA GLU A 414 -46.68 34.25 39.54
C GLU A 414 -47.16 35.42 38.67
N ILE A 415 -46.42 36.53 38.68
CA ILE A 415 -46.92 37.82 38.19
C ILE A 415 -46.83 37.92 36.66
N GLY A 416 -47.91 38.40 36.04
CA GLY A 416 -47.98 38.67 34.60
C GLY A 416 -48.38 37.45 33.75
N PRO A 417 -48.67 37.67 32.45
CA PRO A 417 -49.03 36.60 31.54
C PRO A 417 -47.79 35.82 31.08
N HIS A 418 -47.96 34.51 31.00
CA HIS A 418 -46.97 33.51 30.64
C HIS A 418 -47.31 32.91 29.27
N SER A 419 -46.29 32.50 28.53
CA SER A 419 -46.45 31.67 27.33
C SER A 419 -46.45 30.17 27.67
N MET A 420 -46.87 29.31 26.75
CA MET A 420 -46.72 27.86 26.96
C MET A 420 -45.24 27.47 27.09
N LEU A 421 -44.35 28.20 26.39
CA LEU A 421 -42.90 28.06 26.49
C LEU A 421 -42.35 28.47 27.87
N ASP A 422 -42.80 29.61 28.41
CA ASP A 422 -42.49 30.01 29.80
C ASP A 422 -42.82 28.87 30.76
N ILE A 423 -44.06 28.37 30.70
CA ILE A 423 -44.57 27.31 31.57
C ILE A 423 -43.78 26.01 31.40
N ALA A 424 -43.49 25.60 30.17
CA ALA A 424 -42.73 24.38 29.91
C ALA A 424 -41.28 24.48 30.40
N MET A 425 -40.69 25.67 30.46
CA MET A 425 -39.35 25.91 31.02
C MET A 425 -39.33 26.06 32.55
N MET A 426 -40.46 26.29 33.20
CA MET A 426 -40.54 26.66 34.62
C MET A 426 -40.43 25.48 35.60
N ASP A 427 -39.87 25.77 36.78
CA ASP A 427 -39.95 24.93 37.97
C ASP A 427 -41.37 25.05 38.57
N TRP A 428 -42.14 23.95 38.58
CA TRP A 428 -43.57 23.98 38.92
C TRP A 428 -43.88 23.99 40.44
N PRO A 429 -44.51 25.04 40.99
CA PRO A 429 -44.83 25.12 42.42
C PRO A 429 -46.12 24.36 42.78
N ASP A 430 -45.95 23.22 43.47
CA ASP A 430 -46.97 22.40 44.15
C ASP A 430 -48.26 22.01 43.38
N ALA A 431 -49.12 21.20 44.02
CA ALA A 431 -50.21 20.49 43.34
C ALA A 431 -51.47 21.36 43.05
N ASP A 432 -51.63 22.48 43.75
CA ASP A 432 -52.91 23.21 43.83
C ASP A 432 -53.01 24.45 42.92
N CYS A 433 -52.17 24.52 41.89
CA CYS A 433 -52.10 25.64 40.94
C CYS A 433 -52.75 25.26 39.59
N VAL A 434 -53.47 26.21 38.98
CA VAL A 434 -54.13 26.07 37.67
C VAL A 434 -53.79 27.24 36.73
N PHE A 435 -53.80 26.95 35.44
CA PHE A 435 -53.73 27.93 34.36
C PHE A 435 -55.10 28.49 34.02
N THR A 436 -55.17 29.80 33.84
CA THR A 436 -56.32 30.52 33.31
C THR A 436 -55.91 31.37 32.09
N SER A 437 -56.84 31.59 31.16
CA SER A 437 -56.64 32.47 30.00
C SER A 437 -57.99 32.90 29.43
N ASP A 438 -58.07 34.13 28.95
CA ASP A 438 -59.21 34.64 28.18
C ASP A 438 -59.15 34.25 26.69
N ASP A 439 -58.05 33.66 26.25
CA ASP A 439 -57.84 33.24 24.86
C ASP A 439 -58.28 31.79 24.67
N THR A 440 -59.43 31.61 24.00
CA THR A 440 -60.05 30.30 23.74
C THR A 440 -59.21 29.37 22.86
N ARG A 441 -58.13 29.87 22.24
CA ARG A 441 -57.16 29.05 21.49
C ARG A 441 -56.21 28.27 22.43
N MET A 442 -56.12 28.65 23.71
CA MET A 442 -55.25 27.97 24.68
C MET A 442 -55.81 26.59 25.08
N PRO A 443 -55.00 25.52 25.06
CA PRO A 443 -55.44 24.16 25.44
C PRO A 443 -55.52 23.97 26.97
N LEU A 444 -56.27 24.83 27.66
CA LEU A 444 -56.30 24.94 29.14
C LEU A 444 -56.64 23.61 29.84
N ALA A 445 -57.60 22.84 29.32
CA ALA A 445 -57.98 21.56 29.94
C ALA A 445 -56.82 20.54 29.92
N ALA A 446 -56.08 20.47 28.81
CA ALA A 446 -54.93 19.57 28.67
C ALA A 446 -53.69 20.08 29.45
N LEU A 447 -53.48 21.41 29.48
CA LEU A 447 -52.44 22.02 30.31
C LEU A 447 -52.69 21.78 31.81
N ASN A 448 -53.93 21.94 32.29
CA ASN A 448 -54.28 21.71 33.70
C ASN A 448 -54.31 20.22 34.07
N ALA A 449 -54.60 19.31 33.13
CA ALA A 449 -54.52 17.87 33.37
C ALA A 449 -53.08 17.35 33.49
N ASN A 450 -52.10 18.03 32.89
CA ASN A 450 -50.68 17.69 33.00
C ASN A 450 -49.79 18.96 32.98
N PRO A 451 -49.74 19.73 34.08
CA PRO A 451 -49.07 21.02 34.12
C PRO A 451 -47.54 20.94 34.15
N ARG A 452 -46.98 19.76 34.48
CA ARG A 452 -45.53 19.56 34.57
C ARG A 452 -44.97 19.03 33.26
N PHE A 453 -44.02 19.77 32.69
CA PHE A 453 -43.29 19.37 31.49
C PHE A 453 -42.02 18.57 31.78
N GLY A 454 -41.47 18.64 33.00
CA GLY A 454 -40.25 17.93 33.41
C GLY A 454 -38.96 18.47 32.80
N VAL A 455 -39.03 19.55 32.03
CA VAL A 455 -37.91 20.10 31.27
C VAL A 455 -36.83 20.69 32.17
N ALA A 456 -37.19 21.31 33.30
CA ALA A 456 -36.23 21.96 34.18
C ALA A 456 -35.29 20.94 34.87
N ASP A 457 -35.84 19.88 35.49
CA ASP A 457 -35.06 18.79 36.08
C ASP A 457 -34.19 18.08 35.03
N ALA A 458 -34.77 17.81 33.85
CA ALA A 458 -34.05 17.19 32.73
C ALA A 458 -32.93 18.10 32.18
N PHE A 459 -33.15 19.42 32.15
CA PHE A 459 -32.16 20.41 31.73
C PHE A 459 -30.99 20.47 32.72
N GLU A 460 -31.27 20.55 34.02
CA GLU A 460 -30.20 20.59 35.05
C GLU A 460 -29.32 19.33 34.98
N ALA A 461 -29.93 18.14 34.82
CA ALA A 461 -29.19 16.89 34.66
C ALA A 461 -28.37 16.83 33.35
N GLN A 462 -28.98 17.16 32.20
CA GLN A 462 -28.29 17.13 30.90
C GLN A 462 -27.21 18.21 30.79
N PHE A 463 -27.43 19.40 31.37
CA PHE A 463 -26.43 20.47 31.40
C PHE A 463 -25.22 20.06 32.24
N ALA A 464 -25.44 19.48 33.43
CA ALA A 464 -24.36 18.98 34.27
C ALA A 464 -23.53 17.90 33.57
N ASP A 465 -24.18 16.91 32.94
CA ASP A 465 -23.52 15.86 32.15
C ASP A 465 -22.74 16.45 30.97
N ALA A 466 -23.34 17.35 30.17
CA ALA A 466 -22.68 18.00 29.05
C ALA A 466 -21.45 18.83 29.47
N VAL A 467 -21.52 19.54 30.61
CA VAL A 467 -20.36 20.26 31.17
C VAL A 467 -19.26 19.30 31.60
N GLN A 468 -19.59 18.19 32.27
CA GLN A 468 -18.58 17.20 32.67
C GLN A 468 -17.92 16.51 31.47
N GLN A 469 -18.69 16.13 30.45
CA GLN A 469 -18.17 15.57 29.20
C GLN A 469 -17.24 16.58 28.49
N LYS A 470 -17.62 17.87 28.42
CA LYS A 470 -16.75 18.91 27.85
C LYS A 470 -15.47 19.14 28.65
N LYS A 471 -15.50 19.09 29.98
CA LYS A 471 -14.29 19.17 30.81
C LYS A 471 -13.34 18.01 30.54
N ALA A 472 -13.84 16.77 30.52
CA ALA A 472 -13.04 15.59 30.21
C ALA A 472 -12.44 15.66 28.80
N ALA A 473 -13.21 16.20 27.84
CA ALA A 473 -12.74 16.42 26.48
C ALA A 473 -11.67 17.51 26.37
N ILE A 474 -11.83 18.64 27.07
CA ILE A 474 -10.80 19.70 27.15
C ILE A 474 -9.53 19.16 27.81
N ASN A 475 -9.64 18.36 28.88
CA ASN A 475 -8.49 17.71 29.51
C ASN A 475 -7.74 16.82 28.49
N THR A 476 -8.47 15.93 27.80
CA THR A 476 -7.93 15.04 26.76
C THR A 476 -7.28 15.83 25.62
N TYR A 477 -7.88 16.94 25.20
CA TYR A 477 -7.34 17.82 24.18
C TYR A 477 -6.03 18.51 24.62
N VAL A 478 -5.93 19.00 25.85
CA VAL A 478 -4.69 19.61 26.35
C VAL A 478 -3.57 18.57 26.50
N ARG A 479 -3.88 17.34 26.96
CA ARG A 479 -2.93 16.21 26.93
C ARG A 479 -2.45 15.91 25.52
N HIS A 480 -3.36 15.92 24.53
CA HIS A 480 -3.01 15.78 23.12
C HIS A 480 -2.10 16.92 22.64
N LEU A 481 -2.45 18.18 22.87
CA LEU A 481 -1.63 19.33 22.47
C LEU A 481 -0.21 19.27 23.06
N ILE A 482 -0.08 18.86 24.32
CA ILE A 482 1.23 18.65 24.93
C ILE A 482 1.97 17.52 24.22
N SER A 483 1.35 16.35 24.02
CA SER A 483 2.00 15.21 23.33
C SER A 483 2.36 15.50 21.86
N GLN A 484 1.72 16.48 21.22
CA GLN A 484 2.03 16.91 19.84
C GLN A 484 3.07 18.05 19.74
N ALA A 485 3.47 18.66 20.87
CA ALA A 485 4.46 19.72 20.87
C ALA A 485 5.87 19.20 20.50
N PRO A 486 6.83 20.08 20.14
CA PRO A 486 8.22 19.67 19.96
C PRO A 486 8.84 19.12 21.24
N LEU A 487 9.76 18.14 21.14
CA LEU A 487 10.33 17.43 22.30
C LEU A 487 10.89 18.35 23.41
N ALA A 488 11.49 19.49 23.06
CA ALA A 488 11.98 20.45 24.05
C ALA A 488 10.85 20.99 24.96
N VAL A 489 9.64 21.13 24.43
CA VAL A 489 8.43 21.53 25.18
C VAL A 489 7.93 20.38 26.05
N HIS A 490 8.00 19.12 25.56
CA HIS A 490 7.71 17.95 26.40
C HIS A 490 8.63 17.90 27.61
N GLU A 491 9.95 17.99 27.41
CA GLU A 491 10.94 17.95 28.49
C GLU A 491 10.77 19.09 29.49
N ASP A 492 10.44 20.29 29.00
CA ASP A 492 10.20 21.45 29.84
C ASP A 492 8.95 21.27 30.71
N LEU A 493 7.82 20.87 30.12
CA LEU A 493 6.58 20.64 30.87
C LEU A 493 6.63 19.40 31.78
N GLU A 494 7.36 18.36 31.39
CA GLU A 494 7.49 17.13 32.18
C GLU A 494 8.43 17.34 33.38
N TYR A 495 9.63 17.87 33.14
CA TYR A 495 10.71 17.86 34.13
C TYR A 495 10.99 19.22 34.78
N GLY A 496 10.64 20.33 34.14
CA GLY A 496 10.86 21.68 34.68
C GLY A 496 9.84 22.07 35.76
N LYS A 497 10.23 22.95 36.69
CA LYS A 497 9.35 23.47 37.74
C LYS A 497 8.25 24.36 37.14
N ILE A 498 6.98 24.10 37.44
CA ILE A 498 5.82 24.74 36.78
C ILE A 498 5.15 25.80 37.66
N SER A 499 4.85 26.95 37.07
CA SER A 499 3.94 27.97 37.63
C SER A 499 2.93 28.42 36.58
N PHE A 500 1.65 28.51 36.96
CA PHE A 500 0.58 28.96 36.07
C PHE A 500 0.24 30.43 36.30
N PHE A 501 -0.14 31.12 35.22
CA PHE A 501 -0.57 32.51 35.24
C PHE A 501 -1.79 32.71 34.34
N GLN A 502 -2.63 33.68 34.70
CA GLN A 502 -3.83 34.06 33.95
C GLN A 502 -3.78 35.54 33.63
N GLU A 503 -4.30 35.91 32.46
CA GLU A 503 -4.52 37.31 32.08
C GLU A 503 -6.00 37.68 32.28
N HIS A 504 -6.23 38.76 33.01
CA HIS A 504 -7.54 39.36 33.27
C HIS A 504 -7.52 40.81 32.79
N SER A 505 -8.70 41.38 32.51
CA SER A 505 -8.81 42.84 32.41
C SER A 505 -10.15 43.35 32.92
N HIS A 506 -10.21 44.63 33.25
CA HIS A 506 -11.43 45.30 33.68
C HIS A 506 -11.44 46.77 33.27
N SER A 507 -12.63 47.32 33.00
CA SER A 507 -12.84 48.76 32.83
C SER A 507 -13.11 49.43 34.18
N LEU A 508 -12.54 50.61 34.38
CA LEU A 508 -12.81 51.50 35.51
C LEU A 508 -14.09 52.31 35.22
N GLY A 509 -15.03 52.30 36.16
CA GLY A 509 -16.28 53.05 36.07
C GLY A 509 -16.11 54.55 36.34
N THR A 510 -17.17 55.32 36.10
CA THR A 510 -17.19 56.79 36.30
C THR A 510 -17.34 57.23 37.76
N GLY A 511 -17.35 56.29 38.72
CA GLY A 511 -17.45 56.53 40.16
C GLY A 511 -16.23 55.98 40.93
N PHE A 512 -16.03 56.46 42.16
CA PHE A 512 -14.79 56.26 42.93
C PHE A 512 -14.33 54.81 43.19
N THR A 513 -15.19 53.80 43.04
CA THR A 513 -14.88 52.38 43.34
C THR A 513 -15.43 51.39 42.31
N GLY A 514 -16.06 51.84 41.23
CA GLY A 514 -16.72 50.95 40.27
C GLY A 514 -15.73 50.31 39.29
N THR A 515 -15.80 48.99 39.10
CA THR A 515 -15.12 48.28 38.02
C THR A 515 -16.09 47.39 37.25
N THR A 516 -15.79 47.11 35.98
CA THR A 516 -16.55 46.20 35.12
C THR A 516 -15.57 45.18 34.55
N PRO A 517 -15.63 43.89 34.95
CA PRO A 517 -14.71 42.88 34.45
C PRO A 517 -14.94 42.61 32.97
N HIS A 518 -13.84 42.38 32.25
CA HIS A 518 -13.86 41.81 30.90
C HIS A 518 -13.73 40.28 30.97
N PRO A 519 -13.91 39.56 29.84
CA PRO A 519 -13.62 38.14 29.80
C PRO A 519 -12.17 37.85 30.19
N ARG A 520 -11.94 36.66 30.74
CA ARG A 520 -10.60 36.10 30.91
C ARG A 520 -10.01 35.80 29.53
N ASN A 521 -8.68 35.91 29.37
CA ASN A 521 -8.01 35.40 28.18
C ASN A 521 -8.19 33.87 28.10
N GLU A 522 -8.34 33.28 26.90
CA GLU A 522 -8.42 31.83 26.72
C GLU A 522 -7.06 31.11 26.86
N GLU A 523 -5.97 31.87 26.84
CA GLU A 523 -4.61 31.36 26.97
C GLU A 523 -4.23 31.15 28.44
N LEU A 524 -4.01 29.89 28.83
CA LEU A 524 -3.32 29.58 30.08
C LEU A 524 -1.82 29.80 29.87
N LEU A 525 -1.22 30.68 30.67
CA LEU A 525 0.21 30.92 30.64
C LEU A 525 0.92 29.98 31.62
N VAL A 526 1.99 29.36 31.16
CA VAL A 526 2.78 28.38 31.91
C VAL A 526 4.24 28.84 31.91
N ALA A 527 4.76 29.24 33.07
CA ALA A 527 6.19 29.46 33.28
C ALA A 527 6.84 28.14 33.71
N VAL A 528 8.01 27.85 33.15
CA VAL A 528 8.79 26.65 33.42
C VAL A 528 10.22 27.04 33.75
N GLU A 529 10.74 26.56 34.87
CA GLU A 529 12.16 26.68 35.23
C GLU A 529 12.84 25.31 35.14
N ARG A 530 13.79 25.16 34.21
CA ARG A 530 14.57 23.92 34.02
C ARG A 530 16.03 24.26 33.74
N ASP A 531 16.96 23.52 34.34
CA ASP A 531 18.41 23.69 34.15
C ASP A 531 18.91 25.14 34.37
N GLY A 532 18.28 25.87 35.30
CA GLY A 532 18.56 27.28 35.59
C GLY A 532 18.03 28.28 34.56
N VAL A 533 17.23 27.85 33.58
CA VAL A 533 16.64 28.68 32.54
C VAL A 533 15.12 28.75 32.71
N THR A 534 14.57 29.95 32.85
CA THR A 534 13.13 30.18 32.80
C THR A 534 12.65 30.35 31.36
N ARG A 535 11.69 29.53 30.95
CA ARG A 535 10.93 29.64 29.70
C ARG A 535 9.45 29.83 30.04
N ALA A 536 8.66 30.23 29.05
CA ALA A 536 7.22 30.35 29.21
C ALA A 536 6.47 29.98 27.94
N TYR A 537 5.26 29.47 28.12
CA TYR A 537 4.38 28.98 27.08
C TYR A 537 2.97 29.54 27.28
N ALA A 538 2.27 29.83 26.18
CA ALA A 538 0.83 30.03 26.17
C ALA A 538 0.17 28.78 25.57
N ILE A 539 -0.66 28.09 26.35
CA ILE A 539 -1.53 27.02 25.87
C ILE A 539 -2.81 27.68 25.39
N SER A 540 -3.08 27.62 24.07
CA SER A 540 -4.29 28.20 23.48
C SER A 540 -5.17 27.11 22.92
N PHE A 541 -6.36 26.96 23.49
CA PHE A 541 -7.34 25.97 23.03
C PHE A 541 -7.84 26.31 21.61
N ASN A 542 -8.21 27.59 21.39
CA ASN A 542 -8.77 28.08 20.13
C ASN A 542 -7.77 28.05 18.96
N LYS A 543 -6.47 28.19 19.23
CA LYS A 543 -5.41 28.05 18.20
C LYS A 543 -4.94 26.60 18.01
N GLY A 544 -5.33 25.69 18.91
CA GLY A 544 -4.84 24.32 18.94
C GLY A 544 -3.32 24.20 19.04
N ALA A 545 -2.69 25.06 19.87
CA ALA A 545 -1.23 25.17 19.91
C ALA A 545 -0.70 25.56 21.29
N ILE A 546 0.53 25.12 21.56
CA ILE A 546 1.35 25.58 22.69
C ILE A 546 2.46 26.46 22.11
N THR A 547 2.39 27.77 22.36
CA THR A 547 3.30 28.74 21.74
C THR A 547 4.32 29.25 22.76
N PRO A 548 5.63 29.27 22.44
CA PRO A 548 6.63 29.93 23.27
C PRO A 548 6.34 31.44 23.39
N ILE A 549 6.45 31.97 24.60
CA ILE A 549 6.25 33.38 24.92
C ILE A 549 7.43 33.92 25.74
N ARG A 550 7.55 35.24 25.83
CA ARG A 550 8.55 35.87 26.72
C ARG A 550 8.22 35.52 28.18
N PRO A 551 9.18 35.09 29.02
CA PRO A 551 8.95 34.80 30.44
C PRO A 551 8.27 35.94 31.20
N SER A 552 8.55 37.19 30.85
CA SER A 552 7.89 38.36 31.44
C SER A 552 6.36 38.38 31.26
N ARG A 553 5.81 37.75 30.20
CA ARG A 553 4.36 37.63 30.01
C ARG A 553 3.76 36.67 31.04
N ALA A 554 4.43 35.57 31.37
CA ALA A 554 4.03 34.63 32.41
C ALA A 554 4.63 35.03 33.78
N SER A 555 4.41 36.29 34.19
CA SER A 555 4.84 36.81 35.48
C SER A 555 3.82 37.83 36.01
N ALA A 556 3.79 38.06 37.32
CA ALA A 556 2.82 38.98 37.92
C ALA A 556 3.09 40.43 37.47
N GLN A 557 2.13 41.03 36.76
CA GLN A 557 2.24 42.40 36.23
C GLN A 557 0.87 43.05 36.08
N SER A 558 0.81 44.38 36.12
CA SER A 558 -0.40 45.17 35.85
C SER A 558 -0.03 46.33 34.92
N ARG A 559 -0.85 46.54 33.89
CA ARG A 559 -0.71 47.64 32.91
C ARG A 559 -2.08 48.28 32.71
N ARG A 560 -2.12 49.62 32.74
CA ARG A 560 -3.31 50.40 32.43
C ARG A 560 -3.25 50.98 31.01
N ASP A 561 -4.36 50.95 30.30
CA ASP A 561 -4.59 51.63 29.03
C ASP A 561 -5.92 52.40 29.10
N ALA A 562 -5.84 53.74 29.19
CA ALA A 562 -6.96 54.64 29.46
C ALA A 562 -7.84 54.21 30.67
N SER A 563 -9.06 53.73 30.42
CA SER A 563 -10.00 53.22 31.43
C SER A 563 -9.86 51.72 31.69
N VAL A 564 -9.06 50.98 30.92
CA VAL A 564 -8.89 49.53 31.04
C VAL A 564 -7.62 49.23 31.84
N VAL A 565 -7.70 48.27 32.76
CA VAL A 565 -6.55 47.68 33.45
C VAL A 565 -6.42 46.23 32.98
N HIS A 566 -5.23 45.85 32.53
CA HIS A 566 -4.83 44.49 32.18
C HIS A 566 -3.88 43.96 33.24
N GLU A 567 -4.14 42.77 33.76
CA GLU A 567 -3.33 42.15 34.81
C GLU A 567 -2.98 40.72 34.44
N THR A 568 -1.71 40.34 34.65
CA THR A 568 -1.32 38.94 34.74
C THR A 568 -1.18 38.59 36.21
N GLN A 569 -1.90 37.58 36.66
CA GLN A 569 -1.85 37.10 38.05
C GLN A 569 -1.44 35.63 38.10
N ALA A 570 -0.75 35.23 39.19
CA ALA A 570 -0.42 33.82 39.42
C ALA A 570 -1.70 33.02 39.70
N PHE A 571 -1.78 31.82 39.15
CA PHE A 571 -2.92 30.93 39.26
C PHE A 571 -2.52 29.62 39.93
N VAL A 572 -3.28 29.22 40.94
CA VAL A 572 -3.12 27.95 41.65
C VAL A 572 -4.43 27.16 41.46
N PRO A 573 -4.40 26.03 40.74
CA PRO A 573 -5.58 25.18 40.58
C PRO A 573 -6.07 24.64 41.93
N LYS A 574 -7.38 24.47 42.09
CA LYS A 574 -7.98 23.79 43.24
C LYS A 574 -7.55 22.33 43.24
N GLY A 575 -7.08 21.84 44.38
CA GLY A 575 -6.57 20.47 44.54
C GLY A 575 -5.13 20.26 44.02
N ASP A 576 -4.45 21.32 43.58
CA ASP A 576 -3.03 21.29 43.21
C ASP A 576 -2.14 20.95 44.42
N ASP A 577 -1.19 20.04 44.20
CA ASP A 577 -0.11 19.73 45.13
C ASP A 577 1.18 20.36 44.61
N ALA A 578 1.68 21.37 45.30
CA ALA A 578 2.86 22.12 44.88
C ALA A 578 4.10 21.22 44.70
N ALA A 579 4.21 20.10 45.42
CA ALA A 579 5.30 19.14 45.22
C ALA A 579 5.26 18.51 43.81
N ARG A 580 4.06 18.29 43.26
CA ARG A 580 3.85 17.79 41.87
C ARG A 580 4.16 18.83 40.80
N ARG A 581 4.52 20.07 41.17
CA ARG A 581 5.01 21.11 40.25
C ARG A 581 6.50 21.43 40.41
N GLU A 582 7.19 20.84 41.38
CA GLU A 582 8.65 20.97 41.50
C GLU A 582 9.40 20.23 40.37
N ALA A 583 10.64 20.62 40.12
CA ALA A 583 11.46 20.01 39.07
C ALA A 583 11.72 18.52 39.33
N GLN A 584 11.65 17.70 38.28
CA GLN A 584 11.84 16.25 38.33
C GLN A 584 13.15 15.83 37.64
N GLN A 585 13.73 14.71 38.05
CA GLN A 585 14.87 14.13 37.35
C GLN A 585 14.40 13.43 36.07
N ARG A 586 15.06 13.72 34.95
CA ARG A 586 14.83 13.06 33.67
C ARG A 586 15.30 11.59 33.72
N PRO A 587 14.43 10.59 33.43
CA PRO A 587 14.86 9.20 33.22
C PRO A 587 15.70 9.02 31.95
N ASN A 588 16.55 8.00 31.91
CA ASN A 588 17.43 7.76 30.76
C ASN A 588 16.68 7.25 29.52
N GLN A 589 17.07 7.79 28.35
CA GLN A 589 16.91 7.22 27.00
C GLN A 589 15.49 6.97 26.43
N SER A 590 14.49 7.78 26.78
CA SER A 590 13.28 7.95 25.95
C SER A 590 12.67 9.35 26.10
N PRO A 591 11.91 9.86 25.11
CA PRO A 591 10.99 10.96 25.34
C PRO A 591 9.92 10.53 26.37
N PRO A 592 9.37 11.46 27.16
CA PRO A 592 8.28 11.13 28.08
C PRO A 592 7.02 10.77 27.30
N ASP A 593 6.25 9.81 27.83
CA ASP A 593 4.87 9.61 27.38
C ASP A 593 3.96 10.72 27.94
N SER A 594 4.08 11.92 27.37
CA SER A 594 3.37 13.10 27.86
C SER A 594 1.84 12.95 27.77
N PHE A 595 1.28 12.09 26.91
CA PHE A 595 -0.18 11.93 26.85
C PHE A 595 -0.73 11.27 28.13
N ASN A 596 -0.02 10.29 28.67
CA ASN A 596 -0.42 9.55 29.86
C ASN A 596 0.20 10.07 31.16
N SER A 597 1.20 10.95 31.08
CA SER A 597 1.87 11.53 32.25
C SER A 597 0.91 12.21 33.24
N GLU A 598 1.13 11.96 34.53
CA GLU A 598 0.47 12.67 35.63
C GLU A 598 0.77 14.18 35.60
N ARG A 599 1.97 14.58 35.19
CA ARG A 599 2.39 15.99 35.09
C ARG A 599 1.59 16.73 34.03
N THR A 600 1.41 16.07 32.88
CA THR A 600 0.55 16.58 31.80
C THR A 600 -0.92 16.56 32.19
N GLY A 601 -1.37 15.57 32.97
CA GLY A 601 -2.68 15.56 33.62
C GLY A 601 -2.92 16.81 34.49
N LEU A 602 -1.95 17.19 35.33
CA LEU A 602 -2.02 18.38 36.19
C LEU A 602 -2.13 19.68 35.38
N ILE A 603 -1.38 19.81 34.28
CA ILE A 603 -1.48 20.97 33.37
C ILE A 603 -2.87 21.00 32.69
N ALA A 604 -3.39 19.85 32.26
CA ALA A 604 -4.70 19.74 31.65
C ALA A 604 -5.84 20.08 32.64
N ASP A 605 -5.73 19.67 33.91
CA ASP A 605 -6.66 20.05 34.98
C ASP A 605 -6.58 21.55 35.31
N ALA A 606 -5.38 22.12 35.33
CA ALA A 606 -5.19 23.57 35.45
C ALA A 606 -5.89 24.32 34.30
N PHE A 607 -5.81 23.80 33.07
CA PHE A 607 -6.48 24.38 31.91
C PHE A 607 -8.01 24.28 32.02
N VAL A 608 -8.55 23.13 32.41
CA VAL A 608 -9.99 22.95 32.63
C VAL A 608 -10.53 23.93 33.68
N GLN A 609 -9.79 24.13 34.78
CA GLN A 609 -10.15 25.10 35.83
C GLN A 609 -9.95 26.57 35.39
N HIS A 610 -9.05 26.82 34.45
CA HIS A 610 -8.82 28.15 33.88
C HIS A 610 -9.99 28.60 32.99
N VAL A 611 -10.54 27.69 32.17
CA VAL A 611 -11.72 27.93 31.32
C VAL A 611 -13.00 28.12 32.15
N ASP A 612 -13.09 27.50 33.33
CA ASP A 612 -14.18 27.70 34.30
C ASP A 612 -15.58 27.40 33.73
N LEU A 613 -15.77 26.24 33.07
CA LEU A 613 -17.08 25.84 32.51
C LEU A 613 -18.21 25.67 33.54
N ASP A 614 -17.90 25.69 34.84
CA ASP A 614 -18.89 25.72 35.93
C ASP A 614 -19.46 27.13 36.19
N ASN A 615 -18.99 28.15 35.48
CA ASN A 615 -19.41 29.52 35.70
C ASN A 615 -20.93 29.67 35.55
N GLU A 616 -21.60 30.14 36.61
CA GLU A 616 -23.05 30.26 36.66
C GLU A 616 -23.60 31.10 35.49
N ALA A 617 -22.85 32.08 34.94
CA ALA A 617 -23.30 32.83 33.78
C ALA A 617 -23.50 31.96 32.52
N ILE A 618 -22.67 30.93 32.31
CA ILE A 618 -22.83 29.94 31.21
C ILE A 618 -24.14 29.16 31.43
N LYS A 619 -24.37 28.72 32.68
CA LYS A 619 -25.57 27.99 33.08
C LYS A 619 -26.84 28.83 32.93
N GLN A 620 -26.83 30.08 33.37
CA GLN A 620 -27.96 31.01 33.23
C GLN A 620 -28.27 31.31 31.76
N GLN A 621 -27.27 31.38 30.86
CA GLN A 621 -27.54 31.51 29.42
C GLN A 621 -28.26 30.26 28.88
N ALA A 622 -27.73 29.06 29.15
CA ALA A 622 -28.31 27.80 28.68
C ALA A 622 -29.72 27.55 29.26
N ARG A 623 -29.95 28.02 30.49
CA ARG A 623 -31.26 28.03 31.17
C ARG A 623 -32.24 29.00 30.48
N GLY A 624 -31.77 30.17 30.03
CA GLY A 624 -32.61 31.18 29.40
C GLY A 624 -33.64 31.80 30.35
N LEU A 625 -34.16 32.98 30.00
CA LEU A 625 -35.07 33.73 30.88
C LEU A 625 -36.54 33.40 30.62
N THR A 626 -37.27 33.07 31.68
CA THR A 626 -38.74 33.03 31.70
C THR A 626 -39.32 34.27 32.39
N THR A 627 -40.63 34.46 32.29
CA THR A 627 -41.37 35.53 32.97
C THR A 627 -41.19 35.49 34.49
N ALA A 628 -41.19 34.30 35.11
CA ALA A 628 -40.91 34.15 36.54
C ALA A 628 -39.44 34.44 36.90
N ASP A 629 -38.49 34.07 36.05
CA ASP A 629 -37.06 34.35 36.30
C ASP A 629 -36.81 35.88 36.30
N ASN A 630 -37.48 36.62 35.41
CA ASN A 630 -37.47 38.09 35.40
C ASN A 630 -38.12 38.68 36.66
N ASN A 631 -39.30 38.19 37.07
CA ASN A 631 -39.97 38.65 38.30
C ASN A 631 -39.11 38.48 39.55
N ARG A 632 -38.35 37.38 39.62
CA ARG A 632 -37.46 37.02 40.73
C ARG A 632 -36.09 37.73 40.66
N ARG A 633 -35.92 38.71 39.76
CA ARG A 633 -34.66 39.44 39.49
C ARG A 633 -33.45 38.55 39.19
N ARG A 634 -33.66 37.38 38.57
CA ARG A 634 -32.56 36.50 38.10
C ARG A 634 -31.96 36.93 36.76
N GLY A 635 -32.52 37.97 36.13
CA GLY A 635 -32.06 38.51 34.86
C GLY A 635 -30.92 39.52 35.02
N GLU A 636 -29.69 39.04 35.18
CA GLU A 636 -28.51 39.84 34.82
C GLU A 636 -28.22 39.68 33.32
N ALA A 637 -27.79 40.77 32.66
CA ALA A 637 -27.50 40.76 31.24
C ALA A 637 -26.15 40.08 30.97
N ILE A 638 -26.17 38.79 30.65
CA ILE A 638 -24.97 38.02 30.29
C ILE A 638 -24.43 38.54 28.95
N SER A 639 -23.27 39.18 28.98
CA SER A 639 -22.59 39.71 27.79
C SER A 639 -22.11 38.56 26.89
N GLU A 640 -22.23 38.71 25.55
CA GLU A 640 -21.61 37.80 24.56
C GLU A 640 -20.13 37.54 24.87
N ALA A 641 -19.44 38.51 25.47
CA ALA A 641 -18.04 38.40 25.87
C ALA A 641 -17.78 37.26 26.89
N ILE A 642 -18.71 36.98 27.82
CA ILE A 642 -18.60 35.83 28.75
C ILE A 642 -18.78 34.50 28.01
N LEU A 643 -19.40 34.55 26.84
CA LEU A 643 -19.90 33.39 26.13
C LEU A 643 -18.93 32.96 25.05
N ASP A 644 -18.13 33.87 24.51
CA ASP A 644 -16.97 33.58 23.66
C ASP A 644 -15.86 32.77 24.38
N LEU A 645 -15.92 32.68 25.72
CA LEU A 645 -15.12 31.72 26.53
C LEU A 645 -15.56 30.25 26.34
N ILE A 646 -16.78 29.99 25.84
CA ILE A 646 -17.25 28.65 25.55
C ILE A 646 -16.60 28.17 24.25
N PRO A 647 -15.74 27.13 24.28
CA PRO A 647 -15.04 26.71 23.07
C PRO A 647 -16.00 26.31 21.94
N PHE A 648 -15.66 26.70 20.71
CA PHE A 648 -16.45 26.51 19.47
C PHE A 648 -17.79 27.26 19.35
N ARG A 649 -18.17 28.14 20.30
CA ARG A 649 -19.37 29.00 20.16
C ARG A 649 -19.40 29.78 18.84
N ALA A 650 -18.26 30.35 18.43
CA ALA A 650 -18.15 31.14 17.21
C ALA A 650 -18.46 30.30 15.96
N ALA A 651 -17.74 29.18 15.75
CA ALA A 651 -17.95 28.28 14.61
C ALA A 651 -19.42 27.82 14.51
N PHE A 652 -20.00 27.38 15.63
CA PHE A 652 -21.42 27.01 15.73
C PHE A 652 -22.38 28.14 15.29
N ASN A 653 -22.07 29.39 15.64
CA ASN A 653 -22.86 30.56 15.24
C ASN A 653 -22.81 30.84 13.73
N HIS A 654 -21.72 30.51 13.02
CA HIS A 654 -21.66 30.61 11.55
C HIS A 654 -22.51 29.51 10.88
N PHE A 655 -22.46 28.27 11.38
CA PHE A 655 -23.30 27.18 10.89
C PHE A 655 -24.80 27.46 11.04
N ARG A 656 -25.23 27.97 12.19
CA ARG A 656 -26.63 28.34 12.45
C ARG A 656 -27.15 29.44 11.51
N LYS A 657 -26.26 30.29 10.98
CA LYS A 657 -26.58 31.38 10.05
C LYS A 657 -26.53 30.97 8.57
N GLY A 658 -26.19 29.72 8.25
CA GLY A 658 -26.13 29.23 6.87
C GLY A 658 -24.94 29.76 6.06
N HIS A 659 -23.91 30.30 6.72
CA HIS A 659 -22.69 30.79 6.08
C HIS A 659 -21.76 29.62 5.71
N ILE A 660 -22.17 28.79 4.75
CA ILE A 660 -21.46 27.53 4.40
C ILE A 660 -20.02 27.77 3.90
N GLY A 661 -19.72 28.95 3.33
CA GLY A 661 -18.36 29.32 2.90
C GLY A 661 -17.40 29.69 4.03
N GLU A 662 -17.91 30.09 5.20
CA GLU A 662 -17.13 30.34 6.43
C GLU A 662 -17.22 29.13 7.37
N GLY A 663 -18.35 28.40 7.33
CA GLY A 663 -18.60 27.13 8.00
C GLY A 663 -18.04 25.93 7.24
N LEU A 664 -16.78 26.01 6.81
CA LEU A 664 -16.02 24.84 6.31
C LEU A 664 -15.10 24.25 7.40
N LEU A 665 -15.40 24.52 8.68
CA LEU A 665 -14.61 24.09 9.84
C LEU A 665 -15.03 22.72 10.40
N ASP A 666 -16.31 22.33 10.29
CA ASP A 666 -16.82 21.13 10.96
C ASP A 666 -16.87 19.89 10.04
N LEU A 667 -15.70 19.32 9.77
CA LEU A 667 -15.57 17.85 9.82
C LEU A 667 -15.43 17.36 11.27
N GLY A 668 -15.51 18.27 12.24
CA GLY A 668 -15.37 18.01 13.65
C GLY A 668 -13.91 17.74 13.99
N MET A 669 -13.06 18.77 13.93
CA MET A 669 -11.90 18.81 14.84
C MET A 669 -11.00 17.55 14.73
N ASP A 670 -10.57 17.20 13.51
CA ASP A 670 -10.08 15.86 13.07
C ASP A 670 -8.79 15.34 13.78
N LEU A 671 -8.92 14.92 15.06
CA LEU A 671 -8.00 14.09 15.85
C LEU A 671 -6.47 14.27 15.58
N PHE A 672 -5.85 15.43 15.82
CA PHE A 672 -6.41 16.69 16.33
C PHE A 672 -5.64 17.90 15.77
N GLY A 673 -4.90 17.71 14.68
CA GLY A 673 -4.04 18.73 14.07
C GLY A 673 -4.86 19.82 13.38
N VAL A 674 -5.34 20.80 14.15
CA VAL A 674 -6.38 21.77 13.74
C VAL A 674 -6.04 22.48 12.42
N LEU A 675 -6.91 22.27 11.42
CA LEU A 675 -6.84 22.88 10.10
C LEU A 675 -7.50 24.26 10.10
N THR A 676 -6.73 25.32 9.88
CA THR A 676 -7.25 26.62 9.45
C THR A 676 -6.91 26.84 7.98
N ALA A 677 -7.92 26.77 7.12
CA ALA A 677 -7.75 27.10 5.70
C ALA A 677 -7.52 28.61 5.55
N GLY A 678 -6.30 29.01 5.20
CA GLY A 678 -5.99 30.40 4.88
C GLY A 678 -6.81 30.90 3.69
N VAL A 679 -7.36 32.10 3.80
CA VAL A 679 -8.16 32.75 2.74
C VAL A 679 -7.26 32.98 1.52
N GLY A 680 -7.41 32.16 0.46
CA GLY A 680 -6.38 32.17 -0.59
C GLY A 680 -6.59 31.40 -1.89
N THR A 681 -7.79 30.95 -2.28
CA THR A 681 -8.14 30.68 -3.71
C THR A 681 -9.62 30.28 -3.83
N ALA A 682 -10.43 31.09 -4.51
CA ALA A 682 -11.85 30.84 -4.63
C ALA A 682 -12.21 29.95 -5.84
N GLY A 683 -12.77 28.76 -5.57
CA GLY A 683 -13.65 28.05 -6.51
C GLY A 683 -13.28 26.59 -6.83
N LYS A 684 -14.31 25.72 -6.75
CA LYS A 684 -14.39 24.33 -7.26
C LYS A 684 -13.88 23.17 -6.38
N VAL A 685 -14.43 22.98 -5.17
CA VAL A 685 -14.62 21.60 -4.61
C VAL A 685 -15.98 21.46 -3.92
N ILE A 686 -17.05 21.18 -4.69
CA ILE A 686 -18.31 20.65 -4.16
C ILE A 686 -18.90 19.63 -5.15
N LYS A 687 -18.83 18.34 -4.78
CA LYS A 687 -19.82 17.26 -5.03
C LYS A 687 -19.16 15.87 -4.97
N ILE A 688 -19.23 15.21 -3.82
CA ILE A 688 -19.23 13.74 -3.74
C ILE A 688 -20.35 13.34 -2.78
N ALA A 689 -21.54 13.07 -3.32
CA ALA A 689 -22.67 12.51 -2.59
C ALA A 689 -23.65 11.80 -3.53
N GLY A 690 -23.83 10.50 -3.30
CA GLY A 690 -24.88 9.62 -3.80
C GLY A 690 -24.74 8.31 -3.01
N THR A 691 -25.78 7.60 -2.60
CA THR A 691 -27.25 7.67 -2.71
C THR A 691 -27.80 7.06 -1.39
N ALA A 692 -29.01 7.27 -0.88
CA ALA A 692 -30.32 7.51 -1.50
C ALA A 692 -31.27 8.26 -0.52
N ALA A 693 -32.49 8.56 -0.95
CA ALA A 693 -33.47 9.30 -0.15
C ALA A 693 -34.10 8.44 0.98
N ALA A 694 -34.14 8.99 2.19
CA ALA A 694 -35.07 8.59 3.25
C ALA A 694 -35.68 9.87 3.88
N THR A 695 -36.99 9.91 3.97
CA THR A 695 -37.76 11.06 4.46
C THR A 695 -37.55 11.32 5.95
N ALA A 696 -37.19 12.57 6.27
CA ALA A 696 -37.32 13.28 7.55
C ALA A 696 -37.64 12.47 8.83
N THR A 697 -36.62 12.23 9.65
CA THR A 697 -36.59 12.67 11.07
C THR A 697 -35.15 12.63 11.62
N LYS A 698 -34.92 13.23 12.79
CA LYS A 698 -33.58 13.34 13.41
C LYS A 698 -32.89 11.97 13.59
N VAL A 699 -31.55 12.00 13.61
CA VAL A 699 -30.56 10.90 13.84
C VAL A 699 -29.97 10.29 12.56
N ALA A 700 -28.93 10.95 12.02
CA ALA A 700 -27.90 10.35 11.17
C ALA A 700 -26.67 11.29 11.01
N ARG A 701 -26.00 11.68 12.11
CA ARG A 701 -24.63 12.26 12.04
C ARG A 701 -23.61 11.13 11.92
N THR A 702 -23.68 10.38 10.82
CA THR A 702 -22.69 9.34 10.48
C THR A 702 -21.84 9.81 9.32
N VAL A 703 -21.04 10.83 9.56
CA VAL A 703 -20.01 11.29 8.62
C VAL A 703 -18.93 10.22 8.57
N LYS A 704 -18.81 9.49 7.45
CA LYS A 704 -17.71 8.54 7.22
C LYS A 704 -16.42 9.32 6.95
N VAL A 705 -15.69 9.60 8.03
CA VAL A 705 -14.37 10.27 8.04
C VAL A 705 -13.47 9.79 6.89
N ILE A 706 -12.82 10.72 6.21
CA ILE A 706 -11.93 10.43 5.08
C ILE A 706 -10.55 10.08 5.62
N GLY A 707 -10.30 8.77 5.82
CA GLY A 707 -8.93 8.25 5.97
C GLY A 707 -8.61 7.44 7.22
N MET A 708 -9.56 7.19 8.13
CA MET A 708 -9.29 6.29 9.25
C MET A 708 -9.12 4.83 8.78
N ALA A 709 -7.88 4.36 8.71
CA ALA A 709 -7.57 2.95 8.56
C ALA A 709 -8.08 2.17 9.79
N THR A 710 -8.82 1.08 9.58
CA THR A 710 -9.30 0.23 10.67
C THR A 710 -8.23 -0.80 11.05
N PHE A 711 -7.56 -0.59 12.17
CA PHE A 711 -6.55 -1.50 12.73
C PHE A 711 -7.23 -2.62 13.54
N SER A 712 -7.75 -3.65 12.87
CA SER A 712 -8.54 -4.71 13.52
C SER A 712 -7.73 -5.92 14.01
N SER A 713 -6.54 -6.17 13.44
CA SER A 713 -5.66 -7.28 13.86
C SER A 713 -4.26 -7.16 13.25
N LEU A 714 -3.25 -6.85 14.04
CA LEU A 714 -1.88 -7.23 13.71
C LEU A 714 -1.64 -8.64 14.27
N ASN A 715 -1.41 -9.64 13.42
CA ASN A 715 -0.93 -10.94 13.87
C ASN A 715 0.59 -10.85 14.06
N PRO A 716 1.12 -10.91 15.30
CA PRO A 716 2.56 -10.73 15.53
C PRO A 716 3.40 -11.93 15.06
N LEU A 717 2.78 -13.09 14.85
CA LEU A 717 3.48 -14.32 14.44
C LEU A 717 3.61 -14.48 12.92
N SER A 718 2.84 -13.73 12.11
CA SER A 718 2.85 -13.89 10.65
C SER A 718 3.94 -13.06 9.92
N GLY A 719 4.92 -12.53 10.65
CA GLY A 719 5.97 -11.65 10.10
C GLY A 719 7.40 -11.95 10.58
N LEU A 720 7.60 -12.90 11.49
CA LEU A 720 8.92 -13.21 12.06
C LEU A 720 9.87 -13.92 11.07
N GLY A 721 9.38 -14.34 9.90
CA GLY A 721 10.20 -14.97 8.85
C GLY A 721 10.92 -14.00 7.92
N ASP A 722 10.35 -12.81 7.67
CA ASP A 722 10.85 -11.87 6.64
C ASP A 722 11.89 -10.87 7.19
N ALA A 723 12.00 -10.73 8.52
CA ALA A 723 12.90 -9.77 9.16
C ALA A 723 14.39 -10.18 9.17
N ALA A 724 14.74 -11.35 8.61
CA ALA A 724 16.07 -11.95 8.72
C ALA A 724 17.10 -11.46 7.67
N VAL A 725 16.78 -10.45 6.85
CA VAL A 725 17.73 -9.81 5.93
C VAL A 725 17.83 -8.32 6.27
N GLY A 726 18.99 -7.90 6.76
CA GLY A 726 19.28 -6.54 7.24
C GLY A 726 19.31 -5.48 6.13
N THR A 727 18.15 -5.20 5.53
CA THR A 727 17.89 -4.08 4.61
C THR A 727 16.42 -3.70 4.69
N THR A 728 16.08 -2.68 5.49
CA THR A 728 14.72 -2.11 5.60
C THR A 728 14.20 -1.38 4.35
N ARG A 729 14.86 -1.59 3.19
CA ARG A 729 14.39 -1.15 1.86
C ARG A 729 13.30 -2.04 1.26
N LEU A 730 13.07 -3.24 1.81
CA LEU A 730 12.11 -4.22 1.28
C LEU A 730 10.62 -3.84 1.46
N ILE A 731 10.33 -2.67 2.03
CA ILE A 731 8.98 -2.08 2.10
C ILE A 731 8.54 -1.56 0.73
N GLY A 732 9.49 -1.12 -0.11
CA GLY A 732 9.27 -0.72 -1.49
C GLY A 732 9.41 -1.88 -2.47
N SER A 733 8.39 -2.07 -3.31
CA SER A 733 8.45 -2.70 -4.65
C SER A 733 9.21 -4.04 -4.81
N GLY A 734 8.47 -5.15 -4.92
CA GLY A 734 8.89 -6.30 -5.73
C GLY A 734 8.75 -7.66 -5.07
N PHE A 735 9.62 -7.96 -4.10
CA PHE A 735 9.89 -9.34 -3.67
C PHE A 735 8.66 -10.12 -3.16
N SER A 736 7.86 -9.53 -2.27
CA SER A 736 6.66 -10.19 -1.71
C SER A 736 5.50 -10.34 -2.70
N LYS A 737 5.44 -9.52 -3.76
CA LYS A 737 4.42 -9.61 -4.81
C LYS A 737 4.70 -10.70 -5.85
N SER A 738 5.94 -11.23 -5.90
CA SER A 738 6.32 -12.26 -6.87
C SER A 738 5.46 -13.53 -6.75
N VAL A 739 5.25 -14.04 -5.53
CA VAL A 739 4.52 -15.29 -5.27
C VAL A 739 3.01 -15.16 -5.51
N GLU A 740 2.39 -14.04 -5.14
CA GLU A 740 0.96 -13.81 -5.39
C GLU A 740 0.70 -13.59 -6.89
N TRP A 741 1.56 -12.84 -7.58
CA TRP A 741 1.38 -12.58 -9.01
C TRP A 741 1.68 -13.81 -9.91
N LEU A 742 2.57 -14.72 -9.48
CA LEU A 742 2.76 -16.03 -10.15
C LEU A 742 1.47 -16.86 -10.21
N ASN A 743 0.52 -16.65 -9.28
CA ASN A 743 -0.82 -17.25 -9.37
C ASN A 743 -1.73 -16.51 -10.37
N HIS A 744 -1.62 -15.18 -10.47
CA HIS A 744 -2.35 -14.39 -11.46
C HIS A 744 -1.89 -14.61 -12.91
N LEU A 745 -0.64 -15.05 -13.13
CA LEU A 745 -0.14 -15.45 -14.46
C LEU A 745 -0.93 -16.57 -15.14
N ARG A 746 -1.73 -17.33 -14.37
CA ARG A 746 -2.62 -18.39 -14.88
C ARG A 746 -3.97 -17.85 -15.37
N GLY A 747 -4.24 -16.55 -15.25
CA GLY A 747 -5.51 -15.94 -15.68
C GLY A 747 -6.75 -16.53 -14.99
N ALA A 748 -7.93 -16.05 -15.39
CA ALA A 748 -9.21 -16.61 -14.90
C ALA A 748 -9.55 -17.99 -15.50
N SER A 749 -8.83 -18.41 -16.54
CA SER A 749 -9.03 -19.65 -17.31
C SER A 749 -8.05 -20.78 -16.96
N GLY A 750 -6.99 -20.50 -16.19
CA GLY A 750 -5.88 -21.43 -15.94
C GLY A 750 -4.75 -21.41 -17.00
N GLY A 751 -4.81 -20.53 -18.00
CA GLY A 751 -3.82 -20.39 -19.08
C GLY A 751 -2.73 -19.34 -18.84
N TYR A 752 -1.53 -19.60 -19.36
CA TYR A 752 -0.33 -18.72 -19.23
C TYR A 752 -0.32 -17.55 -20.25
N ASP A 753 -1.47 -16.95 -20.54
CA ASP A 753 -1.63 -16.00 -21.67
C ASP A 753 -0.82 -14.71 -21.51
N LEU A 754 -0.55 -14.26 -20.27
CA LEU A 754 0.30 -13.10 -19.99
C LEU A 754 1.78 -13.36 -20.34
N LEU A 755 2.31 -14.56 -20.06
CA LEU A 755 3.66 -14.94 -20.51
C LEU A 755 3.75 -15.00 -22.04
N LYS A 756 2.67 -15.44 -22.69
CA LYS A 756 2.55 -15.47 -24.15
C LYS A 756 2.55 -14.06 -24.77
N ALA A 757 1.90 -13.08 -24.15
CA ALA A 757 1.96 -11.69 -24.57
C ALA A 757 3.38 -11.13 -24.42
N ALA A 758 3.96 -11.22 -23.21
CA ALA A 758 5.32 -10.77 -22.92
C ALA A 758 6.36 -11.43 -23.84
N SER A 759 6.22 -12.74 -24.08
CA SER A 759 7.17 -13.49 -24.91
C SER A 759 7.16 -13.10 -26.38
N LYS A 760 6.04 -12.57 -26.89
CA LYS A 760 5.96 -12.02 -28.25
C LYS A 760 6.53 -10.61 -28.36
N GLU A 761 6.49 -9.85 -27.28
CA GLU A 761 6.95 -8.46 -27.23
C GLU A 761 8.47 -8.38 -26.99
N HIS A 762 9.00 -9.22 -26.09
CA HIS A 762 10.37 -9.08 -25.56
C HIS A 762 11.32 -10.23 -25.91
N GLY A 763 10.82 -11.37 -26.41
CA GLY A 763 11.56 -12.62 -26.59
C GLY A 763 11.21 -13.68 -25.52
N PRO A 764 11.74 -14.92 -25.59
CA PRO A 764 11.33 -16.04 -24.74
C PRO A 764 11.27 -15.68 -23.25
N THR A 765 10.06 -15.61 -22.71
CA THR A 765 9.80 -15.17 -21.34
C THR A 765 9.36 -16.35 -20.49
N LEU A 766 10.14 -16.76 -19.49
CA LEU A 766 9.91 -17.97 -18.69
C LEU A 766 9.87 -17.68 -17.19
N ILE A 767 9.06 -18.46 -16.46
CA ILE A 767 9.20 -18.64 -15.01
C ILE A 767 10.45 -19.51 -14.74
N GLY A 768 11.21 -19.21 -13.71
CA GLY A 768 12.38 -19.98 -13.27
C GLY A 768 12.98 -19.46 -11.96
N THR A 769 14.06 -20.06 -11.48
CA THR A 769 14.76 -19.63 -10.26
C THR A 769 16.08 -18.94 -10.54
N TYR A 770 16.46 -17.98 -9.69
CA TYR A 770 17.76 -17.32 -9.70
C TYR A 770 18.14 -16.79 -8.31
N LYS A 771 19.40 -16.37 -8.14
CA LYS A 771 19.90 -15.89 -6.83
C LYS A 771 19.70 -14.39 -6.64
N VAL A 772 19.06 -14.01 -5.54
CA VAL A 772 18.95 -12.64 -5.03
C VAL A 772 19.57 -12.60 -3.63
N GLY A 773 20.63 -11.80 -3.43
CA GLY A 773 21.34 -11.76 -2.13
C GLY A 773 21.91 -13.11 -1.67
N GLY A 774 22.20 -14.03 -2.61
CA GLY A 774 22.59 -15.41 -2.32
C GLY A 774 21.44 -16.39 -2.08
N ILE A 775 20.19 -15.91 -2.00
CA ILE A 775 18.98 -16.72 -1.84
C ILE A 775 18.41 -17.09 -3.21
N GLU A 776 18.19 -18.39 -3.47
CA GLU A 776 17.56 -18.88 -4.69
C GLU A 776 16.03 -18.65 -4.62
N THR A 777 15.49 -17.86 -5.56
CA THR A 777 14.12 -17.31 -5.59
C THR A 777 13.46 -17.58 -6.93
N GLU A 778 12.15 -17.90 -6.96
CA GLU A 778 11.37 -18.01 -8.21
C GLU A 778 10.95 -16.62 -8.74
N GLY A 779 11.05 -16.42 -10.05
CA GLY A 779 10.60 -15.21 -10.74
C GLY A 779 10.47 -15.42 -12.24
N VAL A 780 10.29 -14.33 -12.99
CA VAL A 780 10.19 -14.36 -14.46
C VAL A 780 11.40 -13.68 -15.08
N ALA A 781 11.91 -14.25 -16.17
CA ALA A 781 13.00 -13.69 -16.93
C ALA A 781 12.74 -13.76 -18.45
N VAL A 782 13.34 -12.84 -19.20
CA VAL A 782 13.34 -12.79 -20.67
C VAL A 782 14.71 -13.19 -21.20
N LEU A 783 14.75 -14.09 -22.18
CA LEU A 783 15.97 -14.43 -22.92
C LEU A 783 16.19 -13.43 -24.06
N LYS A 784 17.27 -12.65 -23.99
CA LYS A 784 17.67 -11.67 -25.01
C LYS A 784 19.17 -11.73 -25.20
N ASN A 785 19.64 -11.82 -26.45
CA ASN A 785 21.08 -11.96 -26.78
C ASN A 785 21.78 -13.07 -25.98
N ASP A 786 21.13 -14.25 -25.87
CA ASP A 786 21.57 -15.41 -25.09
C ASP A 786 21.78 -15.21 -23.58
N HIS A 787 21.32 -14.09 -23.03
CA HIS A 787 21.32 -13.79 -21.61
C HIS A 787 19.89 -13.71 -21.08
N TRP A 788 19.66 -14.25 -19.88
CA TRP A 788 18.41 -14.08 -19.15
C TRP A 788 18.44 -12.74 -18.42
N TYR A 789 17.35 -11.97 -18.49
CA TYR A 789 17.17 -10.70 -17.77
C TYR A 789 15.91 -10.76 -16.91
N PRO A 790 15.91 -10.19 -15.69
CA PRO A 790 14.69 -10.08 -14.89
C PRO A 790 13.55 -9.39 -15.65
N TYR A 791 12.32 -9.82 -15.41
CA TYR A 791 11.12 -9.24 -16.01
C TYR A 791 10.23 -8.59 -14.94
N ASP A 792 9.87 -7.32 -15.15
CA ASP A 792 8.86 -6.63 -14.35
C ASP A 792 7.50 -6.77 -15.06
N PRO A 793 6.55 -7.54 -14.48
CA PRO A 793 5.23 -7.72 -15.07
C PRO A 793 4.25 -6.58 -14.80
N VAL A 794 4.52 -5.71 -13.83
CA VAL A 794 3.72 -4.52 -13.55
C VAL A 794 4.08 -3.43 -14.56
N ALA A 795 5.37 -3.27 -14.85
CA ALA A 795 5.87 -2.36 -15.88
C ALA A 795 5.87 -2.95 -17.31
N ASN A 796 5.51 -4.24 -17.47
CA ASN A 796 5.55 -5.00 -18.73
C ASN A 796 6.88 -4.86 -19.50
N LYS A 797 8.02 -5.01 -18.81
CA LYS A 797 9.34 -4.86 -19.44
C LYS A 797 10.45 -5.68 -18.76
N PRO A 798 11.45 -6.16 -19.51
CA PRO A 798 12.69 -6.65 -18.91
C PRO A 798 13.48 -5.49 -18.28
N TYR A 799 14.25 -5.76 -17.23
CA TYR A 799 15.09 -4.76 -16.56
C TYR A 799 16.43 -5.35 -16.13
N GLY A 800 17.36 -4.49 -15.72
CA GLY A 800 18.59 -4.92 -15.05
C GLY A 800 19.66 -5.61 -15.90
N LEU A 801 20.62 -6.19 -15.17
CA LEU A 801 21.78 -6.90 -15.68
C LEU A 801 21.42 -8.36 -16.01
N PRO A 802 22.27 -9.08 -16.77
CA PRO A 802 22.11 -10.52 -16.97
C PRO A 802 22.02 -11.28 -15.65
N ILE A 803 21.07 -12.20 -15.55
CA ILE A 803 20.94 -13.13 -14.44
C ILE A 803 22.02 -14.22 -14.58
N ASP A 804 22.93 -14.27 -13.62
CA ASP A 804 23.83 -15.40 -13.48
C ASP A 804 23.07 -16.62 -12.94
N GLY A 805 23.11 -17.73 -13.67
CA GLY A 805 22.52 -19.01 -13.26
C GLY A 805 20.99 -19.05 -13.19
N PHE A 806 20.25 -18.34 -14.06
CA PHE A 806 18.80 -18.55 -14.19
C PHE A 806 18.48 -19.99 -14.61
N SER A 807 17.62 -20.66 -13.84
CA SER A 807 17.17 -22.03 -14.09
C SER A 807 15.67 -22.03 -14.43
N PRO A 808 15.28 -22.17 -15.71
CA PRO A 808 13.87 -22.17 -16.09
C PRO A 808 13.07 -23.30 -15.43
N ARG A 809 11.82 -23.03 -15.10
CA ARG A 809 10.90 -23.99 -14.47
C ARG A 809 10.59 -25.12 -15.45
N GLY A 810 10.73 -26.37 -15.01
CA GLY A 810 10.52 -27.55 -15.86
C GLY A 810 11.56 -27.75 -16.96
N ALA A 811 12.66 -26.98 -16.96
CA ALA A 811 13.84 -27.35 -17.74
C ALA A 811 14.38 -28.72 -17.29
N PRO A 812 15.03 -29.49 -18.17
CA PRO A 812 15.77 -30.69 -17.77
C PRO A 812 16.75 -30.33 -16.63
N GLU A 813 16.73 -31.08 -15.52
CA GLU A 813 17.82 -31.01 -14.55
C GLU A 813 19.12 -31.42 -15.25
N LEU A 814 20.25 -30.79 -14.87
CA LEU A 814 21.53 -30.84 -15.59
C LEU A 814 22.27 -32.19 -15.42
N HIS A 815 21.62 -33.27 -15.84
CA HIS A 815 22.10 -34.65 -15.86
C HIS A 815 22.62 -34.96 -17.26
N ALA A 816 23.81 -34.45 -17.56
CA ALA A 816 24.34 -34.48 -18.91
C ALA A 816 24.31 -35.90 -19.52
N LEU A 817 23.87 -36.00 -20.79
CA LEU A 817 23.98 -37.24 -21.56
C LEU A 817 25.44 -37.73 -21.60
N ASN A 818 26.42 -36.83 -21.41
CA ASN A 818 27.87 -37.03 -21.36
C ASN A 818 28.38 -38.07 -20.32
N GLY A 819 27.51 -38.75 -19.56
CA GLY A 819 27.85 -40.04 -18.94
C GLY A 819 28.48 -40.00 -17.55
N VAL A 820 28.50 -38.83 -16.89
CA VAL A 820 28.79 -38.75 -15.45
C VAL A 820 27.52 -39.08 -14.68
N ALA A 821 27.47 -40.25 -14.04
CA ALA A 821 26.28 -40.70 -13.32
C ALA A 821 26.10 -39.96 -11.99
N ASN A 822 25.00 -39.21 -11.85
CA ASN A 822 24.53 -38.67 -10.57
C ASN A 822 23.73 -39.71 -9.74
N GLU A 823 24.15 -40.98 -9.79
CA GLU A 823 23.71 -42.06 -8.88
C GLU A 823 23.54 -41.58 -7.43
N PRO A 824 24.47 -40.80 -6.82
CA PRO A 824 24.31 -40.32 -5.45
C PRO A 824 23.05 -39.49 -5.18
N ALA A 825 22.53 -38.72 -6.16
CA ALA A 825 21.36 -37.86 -5.93
C ALA A 825 20.05 -38.65 -5.96
N TYR A 826 19.89 -39.55 -6.94
CA TYR A 826 18.79 -40.51 -6.97
C TYR A 826 18.79 -41.38 -5.71
N LEU A 827 19.94 -41.98 -5.37
CA LEU A 827 20.07 -42.88 -4.22
C LEU A 827 19.79 -42.18 -2.88
N ARG A 828 20.21 -40.92 -2.68
CA ARG A 828 19.87 -40.15 -1.46
C ARG A 828 18.36 -40.03 -1.27
N LEU A 829 17.64 -39.51 -2.27
CA LEU A 829 16.20 -39.30 -2.17
C LEU A 829 15.44 -40.65 -2.08
N HIS A 830 15.86 -41.64 -2.86
CA HIS A 830 15.29 -42.99 -2.81
C HIS A 830 15.44 -43.62 -1.43
N ASN A 831 16.64 -43.61 -0.85
CA ASN A 831 16.91 -44.18 0.48
C ASN A 831 16.20 -43.41 1.59
N ASN A 832 16.13 -42.07 1.51
CA ASN A 832 15.37 -41.26 2.47
C ASN A 832 13.87 -41.62 2.46
N ILE A 833 13.28 -41.82 1.27
CA ILE A 833 11.87 -42.24 1.13
C ILE A 833 11.66 -43.68 1.62
N LEU A 834 12.58 -44.61 1.32
CA LEU A 834 12.49 -46.00 1.82
C LEU A 834 12.57 -46.05 3.36
N ASN A 835 13.56 -45.38 3.94
CA ASN A 835 13.77 -45.32 5.40
C ASN A 835 12.56 -44.72 6.12
N ALA A 836 11.93 -43.68 5.56
CA ALA A 836 10.72 -43.08 6.10
C ALA A 836 9.47 -43.96 5.97
N ARG A 837 9.48 -45.01 5.12
CA ARG A 837 8.34 -45.88 4.82
C ARG A 837 8.45 -47.30 5.39
N THR A 838 9.46 -47.57 6.22
CA THR A 838 9.53 -48.81 7.03
C THR A 838 8.30 -48.97 7.92
N ALA A 839 8.01 -50.20 8.37
CA ALA A 839 6.79 -50.49 9.13
C ALA A 839 6.62 -49.59 10.39
N GLU A 840 7.72 -49.29 11.08
CA GLU A 840 7.78 -48.41 12.25
C GLU A 840 7.53 -46.93 11.89
N ASN A 841 8.17 -46.43 10.81
CA ASN A 841 8.13 -45.01 10.43
C ASN A 841 6.87 -44.61 9.66
N ARG A 842 6.17 -45.58 9.06
CA ARG A 842 5.04 -45.35 8.16
C ARG A 842 3.88 -44.52 8.73
N PRO A 843 3.47 -44.63 10.01
CA PRO A 843 2.42 -43.79 10.58
C PRO A 843 2.80 -42.30 10.56
N ALA A 844 4.04 -41.97 10.94
CA ALA A 844 4.54 -40.59 10.95
C ALA A 844 4.68 -40.03 9.52
N PHE A 845 5.18 -40.84 8.58
CA PHE A 845 5.21 -40.48 7.16
C PHE A 845 3.81 -40.18 6.61
N ASN A 846 2.84 -41.08 6.86
CA ASN A 846 1.46 -40.88 6.42
C ASN A 846 0.84 -39.61 7.02
N GLN A 847 1.09 -39.32 8.30
CA GLN A 847 0.61 -38.09 8.95
C GLN A 847 1.19 -36.84 8.26
N GLY A 848 2.49 -36.81 7.99
CA GLY A 848 3.12 -35.72 7.24
C GLY A 848 2.55 -35.56 5.84
N TYR A 849 2.43 -36.67 5.11
CA TYR A 849 1.88 -36.71 3.76
C TYR A 849 0.42 -36.25 3.68
N LEU A 850 -0.41 -36.54 4.69
CA LEU A 850 -1.84 -36.16 4.67
C LEU A 850 -2.12 -34.77 5.25
N THR A 851 -1.44 -34.34 6.33
CA THR A 851 -1.84 -33.15 7.09
C THR A 851 -0.71 -32.16 7.42
N GLY A 852 0.56 -32.52 7.25
CA GLY A 852 1.68 -31.63 7.57
C GLY A 852 1.86 -30.49 6.57
N ARG A 853 2.35 -29.33 7.02
CA ARG A 853 2.46 -28.09 6.23
C ARG A 853 3.92 -27.73 5.92
N LEU A 854 4.16 -27.03 4.81
CA LEU A 854 5.51 -26.67 4.36
C LEU A 854 6.30 -25.84 5.38
N HIS A 855 5.67 -24.89 6.08
CA HIS A 855 6.31 -24.08 7.13
C HIS A 855 6.76 -24.88 8.36
N GLU A 856 6.40 -26.15 8.48
CA GLU A 856 6.89 -27.04 9.54
C GLU A 856 8.25 -27.68 9.19
N LEU A 857 8.76 -27.50 7.97
CA LEU A 857 9.98 -28.15 7.48
C LEU A 857 11.25 -27.33 7.77
N PRO A 858 12.26 -27.88 8.47
CA PRO A 858 13.54 -27.24 8.64
C PRO A 858 14.23 -26.95 7.30
N GLY A 859 14.48 -25.67 7.03
CA GLY A 859 15.12 -25.17 5.82
C GLY A 859 14.18 -24.80 4.68
N TYR A 860 12.86 -25.00 4.81
CA TYR A 860 11.88 -24.50 3.84
C TYR A 860 11.79 -22.97 3.87
N ARG A 861 11.48 -22.37 2.72
CA ARG A 861 11.19 -20.94 2.53
C ARG A 861 10.05 -20.83 1.51
N ASP A 862 9.22 -19.81 1.63
CA ASP A 862 8.16 -19.57 0.64
C ASP A 862 8.75 -19.23 -0.74
N GLY A 863 8.05 -19.67 -1.79
CA GLY A 863 8.53 -19.57 -3.18
C GLY A 863 9.52 -20.67 -3.61
N MET A 864 9.79 -21.70 -2.78
CA MET A 864 10.68 -22.80 -3.19
C MET A 864 10.12 -23.65 -4.33
N GLY A 865 10.88 -23.74 -5.43
CA GLY A 865 10.59 -24.57 -6.60
C GLY A 865 10.88 -26.06 -6.40
N SER A 866 10.56 -26.88 -7.40
CA SER A 866 10.74 -28.34 -7.37
C SER A 866 12.18 -28.77 -7.08
N SER A 867 13.17 -28.13 -7.71
CA SER A 867 14.60 -28.39 -7.49
C SER A 867 15.04 -28.11 -6.05
N GLN A 868 14.47 -27.08 -5.40
CA GLN A 868 14.77 -26.72 -4.01
C GLN A 868 14.09 -27.68 -3.02
N LEU A 869 12.83 -28.05 -3.27
CA LEU A 869 12.13 -29.10 -2.53
C LEU A 869 12.86 -30.45 -2.64
N ARG A 870 13.43 -30.77 -3.82
CA ARG A 870 14.27 -31.95 -4.03
C ARG A 870 15.54 -31.90 -3.18
N LYS A 871 16.29 -30.79 -3.20
CA LYS A 871 17.47 -30.57 -2.34
C LYS A 871 17.12 -30.73 -0.85
N LEU A 872 15.95 -30.24 -0.40
CA LEU A 872 15.49 -30.44 0.98
C LEU A 872 15.20 -31.93 1.30
N ALA A 873 14.62 -32.67 0.36
CA ALA A 873 14.31 -34.09 0.51
C ALA A 873 15.53 -35.01 0.39
N GLU A 874 16.59 -34.58 -0.29
CA GLU A 874 17.90 -35.26 -0.35
C GLU A 874 18.75 -35.07 0.91
N ALA A 875 18.42 -34.09 1.76
CA ALA A 875 19.19 -33.80 2.98
C ALA A 875 19.23 -35.03 3.92
N GLN A 876 20.37 -35.22 4.59
CA GLN A 876 20.53 -36.30 5.57
C GLN A 876 19.72 -36.02 6.84
N GLY A 877 19.29 -37.08 7.54
CA GLY A 877 18.66 -36.98 8.86
C GLY A 877 17.19 -36.52 8.87
N ARG A 878 16.51 -36.47 7.71
CA ARG A 878 15.10 -36.09 7.62
C ARG A 878 14.19 -37.02 8.41
N LEU A 879 13.29 -36.45 9.20
CA LEU A 879 12.32 -37.21 9.99
C LEU A 879 11.26 -37.84 9.06
N PRO A 880 10.67 -39.00 9.41
CA PRO A 880 9.65 -39.65 8.59
C PRO A 880 8.47 -38.74 8.24
N ARG A 881 8.02 -37.92 9.20
CA ARG A 881 6.94 -36.93 9.02
C ARG A 881 7.33 -35.82 8.03
N GLU A 882 8.56 -35.32 8.11
CA GLU A 882 9.08 -34.34 7.14
C GLU A 882 9.14 -34.94 5.73
N MET A 883 9.63 -36.17 5.60
CA MET A 883 9.66 -36.89 4.32
C MET A 883 8.25 -37.14 3.77
N GLY A 884 7.24 -37.30 4.63
CA GLY A 884 5.83 -37.34 4.22
C GLY A 884 5.39 -36.06 3.53
N ILE A 885 5.64 -34.90 4.15
CA ILE A 885 5.32 -33.58 3.58
C ILE A 885 6.10 -33.37 2.27
N LEU A 886 7.43 -33.56 2.31
CA LEU A 886 8.31 -33.38 1.15
C LEU A 886 7.92 -34.29 -0.02
N SER A 887 7.52 -35.55 0.24
CA SER A 887 7.07 -36.46 -0.82
C SER A 887 5.78 -35.98 -1.50
N ARG A 888 4.81 -35.44 -0.74
CA ARG A 888 3.59 -34.85 -1.31
C ARG A 888 3.93 -33.60 -2.13
N GLU A 889 4.69 -32.69 -1.55
CA GLU A 889 4.92 -31.37 -2.16
C GLU A 889 5.85 -31.42 -3.37
N LEU A 890 6.86 -32.30 -3.36
CA LEU A 890 7.70 -32.57 -4.53
C LEU A 890 6.89 -33.23 -5.65
N LYS A 891 6.03 -34.20 -5.32
CA LYS A 891 5.09 -34.79 -6.30
C LYS A 891 4.21 -33.72 -6.95
N LEU A 892 3.59 -32.85 -6.14
CA LEU A 892 2.77 -31.76 -6.66
C LEU A 892 3.58 -30.75 -7.48
N ALA A 893 4.83 -30.47 -7.11
CA ALA A 893 5.71 -29.59 -7.86
C ALA A 893 6.05 -30.15 -9.25
N TYR A 894 6.45 -31.42 -9.35
CA TYR A 894 6.73 -32.06 -10.64
C TYR A 894 5.50 -32.17 -11.56
N ILE A 895 4.30 -32.35 -10.99
CA ILE A 895 3.05 -32.30 -11.77
C ILE A 895 2.84 -30.90 -12.37
N ARG A 896 2.99 -29.84 -11.55
CA ARG A 896 2.86 -28.44 -12.00
C ARG A 896 3.91 -28.08 -13.06
N ASP A 897 5.13 -28.59 -12.93
CA ASP A 897 6.21 -28.33 -13.89
C ASP A 897 5.92 -29.01 -15.23
N GLY A 898 5.42 -30.25 -15.22
CA GLY A 898 4.99 -30.94 -16.43
C GLY A 898 3.76 -30.34 -17.10
N GLU A 899 2.85 -29.74 -16.34
CA GLU A 899 1.71 -28.96 -16.87
C GLU A 899 2.17 -27.64 -17.50
N TYR A 900 3.18 -26.99 -16.91
CA TYR A 900 3.80 -25.77 -17.43
C TYR A 900 4.52 -26.02 -18.76
N THR A 901 5.42 -27.00 -18.84
CA THR A 901 6.11 -27.35 -20.11
C THR A 901 5.11 -27.73 -21.21
N SER A 902 4.09 -28.52 -20.87
CA SER A 902 3.00 -28.89 -21.80
C SER A 902 2.15 -27.67 -22.24
N ALA A 903 2.15 -26.56 -21.49
CA ALA A 903 1.49 -25.32 -21.89
C ALA A 903 2.38 -24.48 -22.83
N LEU A 904 3.70 -24.43 -22.60
CA LEU A 904 4.65 -23.77 -23.49
C LEU A 904 4.70 -24.44 -24.88
N LEU A 905 4.73 -25.77 -24.94
CA LEU A 905 4.64 -26.53 -26.19
C LEU A 905 3.36 -26.18 -26.98
N ARG A 906 2.21 -26.06 -26.29
CA ARG A 906 0.93 -25.63 -26.89
C ARG A 906 0.88 -24.14 -27.24
N HIS A 907 1.84 -23.33 -26.79
CA HIS A 907 1.96 -21.94 -27.21
C HIS A 907 2.74 -21.85 -28.52
N ASP A 908 3.93 -22.44 -28.57
CA ASP A 908 4.81 -22.44 -29.74
C ASP A 908 4.24 -23.28 -30.91
N ALA A 909 3.48 -24.34 -30.62
CA ALA A 909 2.81 -25.15 -31.64
C ALA A 909 1.33 -24.76 -31.82
N THR A 910 1.05 -23.70 -32.58
CA THR A 910 -0.32 -23.29 -32.92
C THR A 910 -0.53 -22.97 -34.40
N GLY A 911 -1.68 -23.37 -34.94
CA GLY A 911 -2.08 -23.06 -36.33
C GLY A 911 -3.09 -24.05 -36.91
N PRO A 912 -3.59 -23.79 -38.14
CA PRO A 912 -4.44 -24.74 -38.86
C PRO A 912 -3.74 -26.08 -39.09
N GLY A 913 -4.41 -27.19 -38.74
CA GLY A 913 -3.85 -28.53 -38.95
C GLY A 913 -2.72 -28.92 -37.97
N VAL A 914 -2.55 -28.19 -36.87
CA VAL A 914 -1.71 -28.58 -35.73
C VAL A 914 -2.56 -29.33 -34.71
N SER A 915 -2.05 -30.44 -34.19
CA SER A 915 -2.63 -31.13 -33.02
C SER A 915 -1.56 -31.44 -31.98
N VAL A 916 -1.89 -31.25 -30.71
CA VAL A 916 -0.96 -31.49 -29.59
C VAL A 916 -1.57 -32.52 -28.65
N LEU A 917 -0.83 -33.60 -28.40
CA LEU A 917 -1.11 -34.61 -27.39
C LEU A 917 -0.16 -34.35 -26.20
N PRO A 918 -0.62 -33.68 -25.12
CA PRO A 918 0.24 -33.31 -24.00
C PRO A 918 0.68 -34.55 -23.21
N PHE A 919 1.95 -34.58 -22.82
CA PHE A 919 2.54 -35.63 -21.99
C PHE A 919 3.75 -35.05 -21.25
N SER A 920 4.01 -35.49 -20.02
CA SER A 920 5.23 -35.09 -19.32
C SER A 920 5.81 -36.23 -18.48
N GLN A 921 7.09 -36.51 -18.72
CA GLN A 921 7.87 -37.43 -17.89
C GLN A 921 7.95 -36.98 -16.43
N ALA A 922 7.92 -35.67 -16.15
CA ALA A 922 7.91 -35.17 -14.78
C ALA A 922 6.64 -35.58 -14.04
N ARG A 923 5.48 -35.47 -14.71
CA ARG A 923 4.18 -35.95 -14.18
C ARG A 923 4.13 -37.48 -14.03
N TYR A 924 4.70 -38.22 -14.98
CA TYR A 924 4.83 -39.69 -14.90
C TYR A 924 5.70 -40.11 -13.70
N ASN A 925 6.92 -39.58 -13.61
CA ASN A 925 7.86 -39.84 -12.51
C ASN A 925 7.28 -39.46 -11.14
N ALA A 926 6.55 -38.34 -11.04
CA ALA A 926 5.86 -37.93 -9.82
C ALA A 926 4.84 -38.96 -9.29
N HIS A 927 4.39 -39.91 -10.12
CA HIS A 927 3.52 -41.02 -9.73
C HIS A 927 4.27 -42.34 -9.59
N VAL A 928 5.19 -42.63 -10.51
CA VAL A 928 5.83 -43.94 -10.68
C VAL A 928 7.15 -44.06 -9.91
N ASP A 929 7.96 -43.01 -9.93
CA ASP A 929 9.31 -42.99 -9.35
C ASP A 929 9.73 -41.56 -8.98
N LEU A 930 9.27 -41.08 -7.82
CA LEU A 930 9.52 -39.72 -7.35
C LEU A 930 11.03 -39.36 -7.24
N PRO A 931 11.95 -40.29 -6.89
CA PRO A 931 13.39 -40.07 -6.97
C PRO A 931 13.97 -39.91 -8.38
N SER A 932 13.25 -40.25 -9.46
CA SER A 932 13.80 -40.25 -10.82
C SER A 932 14.38 -38.89 -11.23
N VAL A 933 15.47 -38.93 -12.00
CA VAL A 933 16.13 -37.76 -12.60
C VAL A 933 15.69 -37.52 -14.05
N GLY A 934 14.81 -38.36 -14.59
CA GLY A 934 14.32 -38.30 -15.97
C GLY A 934 14.54 -39.60 -16.76
N GLU A 935 13.59 -39.90 -17.64
CA GLU A 935 13.56 -41.07 -18.53
C GLU A 935 13.51 -40.64 -20.02
N CYS A 936 13.92 -39.42 -20.34
CA CYS A 936 13.72 -38.77 -21.63
C CYS A 936 14.29 -39.55 -22.82
N ALA A 937 15.46 -40.17 -22.66
CA ALA A 937 16.10 -40.93 -23.72
C ALA A 937 15.39 -42.27 -23.95
N GLY A 938 14.97 -42.97 -22.89
CA GLY A 938 14.17 -44.20 -22.95
C GLY A 938 12.78 -43.98 -23.54
N ILE A 939 12.06 -42.97 -23.04
CA ILE A 939 10.74 -42.57 -23.57
C ILE A 939 10.85 -42.16 -25.04
N SER A 940 11.85 -41.37 -25.43
CA SER A 940 12.07 -41.01 -26.84
C SER A 940 12.44 -42.23 -27.71
N TYR A 941 13.19 -43.21 -27.20
CA TYR A 941 13.53 -44.40 -27.97
C TYR A 941 12.32 -45.32 -28.20
N ALA A 942 11.47 -45.51 -27.18
CA ALA A 942 10.19 -46.23 -27.32
C ALA A 942 9.21 -45.47 -28.22
N MET A 943 9.10 -44.14 -28.07
CA MET A 943 8.27 -43.29 -28.93
C MET A 943 8.69 -43.37 -30.40
N ALA A 944 10.01 -43.44 -30.69
CA ALA A 944 10.50 -43.57 -32.06
C ALA A 944 10.04 -44.89 -32.73
N LEU A 945 10.02 -46.00 -31.97
CA LEU A 945 9.44 -47.26 -32.44
C LEU A 945 7.91 -47.17 -32.56
N ALA A 946 7.22 -46.57 -31.59
CA ALA A 946 5.77 -46.40 -31.62
C ALA A 946 5.30 -45.57 -32.83
N LEU A 947 6.01 -44.48 -33.16
CA LEU A 947 5.75 -43.65 -34.35
C LEU A 947 5.96 -44.40 -35.66
N HIS A 948 6.97 -45.28 -35.71
CA HIS A 948 7.22 -46.18 -36.85
C HIS A 948 6.10 -47.22 -37.01
N LEU A 949 5.60 -47.78 -35.91
CA LEU A 949 4.51 -48.76 -35.90
C LEU A 949 3.11 -48.14 -36.03
N GLY A 950 2.97 -46.82 -35.85
CA GLY A 950 1.67 -46.14 -35.81
C GLY A 950 0.92 -46.28 -34.48
N SER A 951 1.60 -46.67 -33.40
CA SER A 951 1.05 -46.91 -32.06
C SER A 951 1.35 -45.79 -31.06
N GLU A 952 1.79 -44.60 -31.51
CA GLU A 952 2.26 -43.53 -30.62
C GLU A 952 1.20 -43.07 -29.60
N GLU A 953 -0.07 -43.04 -29.99
CA GLU A 953 -1.17 -42.66 -29.09
C GLU A 953 -1.46 -43.74 -28.03
N GLN A 954 -1.19 -45.02 -28.35
CA GLN A 954 -1.31 -46.10 -27.38
C GLN A 954 -0.17 -46.07 -26.38
N PHE A 955 1.05 -45.74 -26.81
CA PHE A 955 2.18 -45.54 -25.90
C PHE A 955 1.93 -44.42 -24.89
N VAL A 956 1.41 -43.26 -25.32
CA VAL A 956 1.01 -42.18 -24.39
C VAL A 956 -0.12 -42.61 -23.46
N LYS A 957 -1.14 -43.34 -23.95
CA LYS A 957 -2.22 -43.89 -23.10
C LYS A 957 -1.68 -44.86 -22.04
N ASN A 958 -0.69 -45.68 -22.37
CA ASN A 958 -0.04 -46.58 -21.41
C ASN A 958 0.71 -45.78 -20.33
N LEU A 959 1.50 -44.78 -20.71
CA LEU A 959 2.19 -43.88 -19.76
C LEU A 959 1.22 -43.19 -18.80
N LEU A 960 0.06 -42.74 -19.28
CA LEU A 960 -1.00 -42.16 -18.44
C LEU A 960 -1.64 -43.20 -17.51
N LYS A 961 -2.04 -44.37 -18.01
CA LYS A 961 -2.59 -45.48 -17.19
C LYS A 961 -1.65 -45.91 -16.06
N VAL A 962 -0.34 -45.99 -16.35
CA VAL A 962 0.70 -46.33 -15.37
C VAL A 962 0.87 -45.21 -14.34
N SER A 963 0.72 -43.94 -14.73
CA SER A 963 0.70 -42.81 -13.79
C SER A 963 -0.49 -42.84 -12.84
N ASP A 964 -1.68 -43.21 -13.35
CA ASP A 964 -2.92 -43.23 -12.56
C ASP A 964 -2.96 -44.39 -11.54
N ASN A 965 -2.33 -45.53 -11.85
CA ASN A 965 -2.31 -46.71 -10.97
C ASN A 965 -0.98 -47.51 -11.07
N PRO A 966 0.15 -47.01 -10.55
CA PRO A 966 1.46 -47.61 -10.80
C PRO A 966 1.67 -49.00 -10.17
N SER A 967 0.80 -49.43 -9.25
CA SER A 967 1.03 -50.59 -8.39
C SER A 967 0.51 -51.94 -8.91
N THR A 968 -0.04 -52.01 -10.14
CA THR A 968 -0.40 -53.31 -10.74
C THR A 968 0.85 -54.03 -11.27
N ALA A 969 0.84 -55.36 -11.34
CA ALA A 969 1.97 -56.13 -11.85
C ALA A 969 2.36 -55.75 -13.29
N ALA A 970 1.37 -55.48 -14.16
CA ALA A 970 1.59 -55.03 -15.52
C ALA A 970 2.20 -53.62 -15.57
N HIS A 971 1.71 -52.69 -14.75
CA HIS A 971 2.22 -51.32 -14.70
C HIS A 971 3.63 -51.24 -14.08
N THR A 972 3.91 -52.08 -13.09
CA THR A 972 5.25 -52.24 -12.50
C THR A 972 6.23 -52.76 -13.55
N ARG A 973 5.85 -53.81 -14.31
CA ARG A 973 6.67 -54.35 -15.40
C ARG A 973 6.94 -53.30 -16.49
N PHE A 974 5.92 -52.53 -16.90
CA PHE A 974 6.08 -51.43 -17.85
C PHE A 974 7.09 -50.39 -17.34
N ALA A 975 6.97 -49.96 -16.08
CA ALA A 975 7.90 -49.01 -15.48
C ALA A 975 9.34 -49.55 -15.41
N THR A 976 9.53 -50.83 -15.04
CA THR A 976 10.83 -51.50 -15.07
C THR A 976 11.42 -51.51 -16.48
N HIS A 977 10.65 -51.95 -17.48
CA HIS A 977 11.10 -51.98 -18.88
C HIS A 977 11.52 -50.60 -19.40
N LEU A 978 10.81 -49.54 -19.00
CA LEU A 978 11.12 -48.17 -19.41
C LEU A 978 12.41 -47.65 -18.76
N ARG A 979 12.63 -47.96 -17.47
CA ARG A 979 13.88 -47.63 -16.77
C ARG A 979 15.08 -48.40 -17.32
N ASP A 980 14.94 -49.70 -17.55
CA ASP A 980 15.99 -50.54 -18.15
C ASP A 980 16.38 -49.99 -19.54
N LEU A 981 15.39 -49.54 -20.32
CA LEU A 981 15.62 -48.88 -21.60
C LEU A 981 16.34 -47.54 -21.42
N GLN A 982 15.89 -46.68 -20.50
CA GLN A 982 16.58 -45.42 -20.16
C GLN A 982 18.05 -45.67 -19.81
N ASP A 983 18.35 -46.66 -18.96
CA ASP A 983 19.72 -47.00 -18.57
C ASP A 983 20.57 -47.51 -19.73
N ALA A 984 19.98 -48.30 -20.64
CA ALA A 984 20.62 -48.73 -21.87
C ALA A 984 20.87 -47.60 -22.88
N VAL A 985 20.09 -46.50 -22.84
CA VAL A 985 20.14 -45.43 -23.86
C VAL A 985 20.53 -44.03 -23.41
N LYS A 986 20.69 -43.73 -22.12
CA LYS A 986 21.00 -42.38 -21.59
C LYS A 986 22.37 -41.76 -21.97
N LYS A 987 23.30 -42.53 -22.54
CA LYS A 987 24.61 -42.00 -23.03
C LYS A 987 24.47 -41.50 -24.48
N PRO A 988 25.23 -40.51 -24.97
CA PRO A 988 24.91 -39.84 -26.23
C PRO A 988 25.21 -40.74 -27.43
N SER A 989 26.36 -41.40 -27.42
CA SER A 989 26.76 -42.44 -28.38
C SER A 989 25.80 -43.64 -28.41
N ALA A 990 25.09 -43.87 -27.30
CA ALA A 990 24.09 -44.92 -27.18
C ALA A 990 22.75 -44.41 -27.76
N PHE A 991 22.24 -43.26 -27.30
CA PHE A 991 21.03 -42.64 -27.85
C PHE A 991 21.12 -42.42 -29.37
N HIS A 992 22.26 -41.94 -29.88
CA HIS A 992 22.57 -41.71 -31.30
C HIS A 992 23.25 -42.90 -31.99
N PHE A 993 23.04 -44.13 -31.52
CA PHE A 993 23.55 -45.35 -32.16
C PHE A 993 23.20 -45.38 -33.67
N GLY A 994 24.19 -45.65 -34.51
CA GLY A 994 24.10 -45.56 -35.99
C GLY A 994 24.77 -44.31 -36.60
N GLY A 995 25.21 -43.34 -35.78
CA GLY A 995 25.97 -42.18 -36.22
C GLY A 995 25.35 -40.86 -35.77
N GLN A 996 26.17 -39.97 -35.22
CA GLN A 996 25.79 -38.68 -34.64
C GLN A 996 26.42 -37.54 -35.45
N VAL A 997 25.65 -36.50 -35.75
CA VAL A 997 26.13 -35.24 -36.33
C VAL A 997 25.57 -34.07 -35.54
N GLU A 998 26.31 -32.96 -35.47
CA GLU A 998 25.83 -31.68 -34.90
C GLU A 998 25.36 -30.77 -36.04
N VAL A 999 24.14 -30.24 -35.94
CA VAL A 999 23.49 -29.42 -36.98
C VAL A 999 22.70 -28.26 -36.38
N GLY A 1000 22.41 -27.23 -37.19
CA GLY A 1000 21.44 -26.18 -36.85
C GLY A 1000 19.99 -26.66 -36.85
N TYR A 1001 19.09 -25.92 -36.21
CA TYR A 1001 17.65 -26.21 -36.20
C TYR A 1001 17.05 -26.21 -37.62
N ASP A 1002 17.56 -25.37 -38.50
CA ASP A 1002 17.13 -25.18 -39.88
C ASP A 1002 17.46 -26.39 -40.76
N GLU A 1003 18.62 -27.00 -40.54
CA GLU A 1003 19.00 -28.27 -41.18
C GLU A 1003 18.05 -29.43 -40.78
N ILE A 1004 17.53 -29.42 -39.54
CA ILE A 1004 16.52 -30.41 -39.09
C ILE A 1004 15.21 -30.22 -39.86
N ILE A 1005 14.77 -28.97 -40.04
CA ILE A 1005 13.57 -28.63 -40.82
C ILE A 1005 13.77 -29.02 -42.29
N GLU A 1006 14.88 -28.63 -42.91
CA GLU A 1006 15.20 -28.98 -44.30
C GLU A 1006 15.24 -30.50 -44.52
N LYS A 1007 15.83 -31.26 -43.59
CA LYS A 1007 15.91 -32.72 -43.66
C LYS A 1007 14.53 -33.40 -43.60
N MET A 1008 13.57 -32.81 -42.90
CA MET A 1008 12.17 -33.27 -42.89
C MET A 1008 11.39 -32.87 -44.16
N LEU A 1009 11.69 -31.71 -44.74
CA LEU A 1009 11.09 -31.23 -46.00
C LEU A 1009 11.56 -32.06 -47.21
N THR A 1010 12.86 -32.37 -47.26
CA THR A 1010 13.52 -32.99 -48.43
C THR A 1010 13.48 -34.52 -48.44
N SER A 1011 13.17 -35.18 -47.32
CA SER A 1011 13.21 -36.65 -47.18
C SER A 1011 12.43 -37.44 -48.25
N GLY A 1012 11.23 -36.96 -48.62
CA GLY A 1012 10.32 -37.67 -49.53
C GLY A 1012 9.79 -39.03 -49.03
N LYS A 1013 10.25 -39.50 -47.86
CA LYS A 1013 9.91 -40.78 -47.24
C LYS A 1013 9.66 -40.60 -45.74
N SER A 1014 8.96 -41.55 -45.13
CA SER A 1014 8.78 -41.56 -43.67
C SER A 1014 10.12 -41.71 -42.95
N MET A 1015 10.40 -40.84 -41.98
CA MET A 1015 11.61 -40.90 -41.15
C MET A 1015 11.37 -40.34 -39.75
N THR A 1016 12.15 -40.82 -38.79
CA THR A 1016 12.24 -40.27 -37.43
C THR A 1016 13.69 -39.83 -37.17
N ILE A 1017 13.87 -38.61 -36.69
CA ILE A 1017 15.14 -38.01 -36.27
C ILE A 1017 15.16 -38.02 -34.75
N ARG A 1018 16.18 -38.66 -34.16
CA ARG A 1018 16.51 -38.55 -32.73
C ARG A 1018 17.31 -37.27 -32.53
N ILE A 1019 16.87 -36.39 -31.64
CA ILE A 1019 17.45 -35.09 -31.34
C ILE A 1019 17.96 -35.11 -29.89
N GLY A 1020 19.19 -34.66 -29.68
CA GLY A 1020 19.84 -34.55 -28.37
C GLY A 1020 20.34 -33.13 -28.11
N THR A 1021 20.16 -32.68 -26.86
CA THR A 1021 20.81 -31.48 -26.30
C THR A 1021 21.99 -31.92 -25.42
N VAL A 1022 22.51 -31.05 -24.54
CA VAL A 1022 23.52 -31.44 -23.54
C VAL A 1022 22.98 -32.46 -22.52
N ASP A 1023 21.68 -32.41 -22.21
CA ASP A 1023 21.01 -33.06 -21.07
C ASP A 1023 19.63 -33.66 -21.40
N HIS A 1024 19.14 -33.52 -22.63
CA HIS A 1024 17.78 -33.90 -23.01
C HIS A 1024 17.70 -34.63 -24.35
N ALA A 1025 16.65 -35.44 -24.51
CA ALA A 1025 16.44 -36.30 -25.66
C ALA A 1025 15.00 -36.16 -26.18
N MET A 1026 14.86 -35.92 -27.47
CA MET A 1026 13.62 -35.56 -28.18
C MET A 1026 13.57 -36.23 -29.56
N LEU A 1027 12.44 -36.09 -30.26
CA LEU A 1027 12.29 -36.55 -31.66
C LEU A 1027 11.69 -35.45 -32.55
N ALA A 1028 12.02 -35.49 -33.84
CA ALA A 1028 11.23 -34.86 -34.90
C ALA A 1028 11.13 -35.80 -36.11
N GLY A 1029 10.24 -35.54 -37.06
CA GLY A 1029 10.22 -36.30 -38.31
C GLY A 1029 9.03 -36.04 -39.20
N VAL A 1030 8.92 -36.86 -40.22
CA VAL A 1030 7.82 -36.85 -41.19
C VAL A 1030 7.34 -38.28 -41.41
N ARG A 1031 6.02 -38.47 -41.50
CA ARG A 1031 5.36 -39.73 -41.81
C ARG A 1031 4.49 -39.53 -43.04
N ILE A 1032 4.77 -40.29 -44.10
CA ILE A 1032 3.97 -40.25 -45.33
C ILE A 1032 2.76 -41.18 -45.17
N LYS A 1033 1.56 -40.59 -45.04
CA LYS A 1033 0.27 -41.28 -44.99
C LYS A 1033 -0.51 -41.00 -46.27
N ASN A 1034 -0.89 -42.03 -47.02
CA ASN A 1034 -1.68 -41.90 -48.25
C ASN A 1034 -1.10 -40.88 -49.25
N GLY A 1035 0.24 -40.87 -49.40
CA GLY A 1035 0.97 -39.92 -50.25
C GLY A 1035 1.09 -38.48 -49.71
N LYS A 1036 0.58 -38.19 -48.50
CA LYS A 1036 0.68 -36.88 -47.86
C LYS A 1036 1.62 -36.90 -46.65
N PRO A 1037 2.44 -35.87 -46.43
CA PRO A 1037 3.26 -35.74 -45.23
C PRO A 1037 2.40 -35.36 -44.00
N GLU A 1038 2.71 -36.00 -42.88
CA GLU A 1038 2.32 -35.63 -41.53
C GLU A 1038 3.63 -35.47 -40.74
N TRP A 1039 3.98 -34.24 -40.38
CA TRP A 1039 5.21 -33.98 -39.60
C TRP A 1039 4.92 -34.07 -38.11
N PHE A 1040 5.95 -34.30 -37.30
CA PHE A 1040 5.81 -34.37 -35.85
C PHE A 1040 7.05 -33.87 -35.12
N PHE A 1041 6.83 -33.42 -33.88
CA PHE A 1041 7.86 -33.15 -32.88
C PHE A 1041 7.43 -33.77 -31.55
N PHE A 1042 8.35 -34.37 -30.82
CA PHE A 1042 8.09 -34.98 -29.52
C PHE A 1042 9.15 -34.57 -28.51
N ASP A 1043 8.69 -33.87 -27.47
CA ASP A 1043 9.46 -33.63 -26.25
C ASP A 1043 8.85 -34.46 -25.11
N PRO A 1044 9.57 -35.43 -24.51
CA PRO A 1044 9.05 -36.19 -23.38
C PRO A 1044 8.75 -35.35 -22.12
N ASN A 1045 9.21 -34.10 -22.02
CA ASN A 1045 8.79 -33.17 -20.96
C ASN A 1045 7.43 -32.52 -21.20
N ALA A 1046 6.94 -32.43 -22.46
CA ALA A 1046 5.81 -31.56 -22.82
C ALA A 1046 4.74 -32.18 -23.74
N GLY A 1047 5.10 -33.11 -24.63
CA GLY A 1047 4.15 -33.87 -25.45
C GLY A 1047 4.56 -34.08 -26.90
N LEU A 1048 3.60 -34.63 -27.66
CA LEU A 1048 3.70 -34.87 -29.10
C LEU A 1048 2.89 -33.81 -29.86
N VAL A 1049 3.55 -33.09 -30.76
CA VAL A 1049 2.93 -32.22 -31.75
C VAL A 1049 2.87 -32.95 -33.09
N LYS A 1050 1.75 -32.87 -33.81
CA LYS A 1050 1.60 -33.30 -35.20
C LYS A 1050 1.18 -32.11 -36.05
N PHE A 1051 1.74 -32.00 -37.26
CA PHE A 1051 1.45 -30.96 -38.24
C PHE A 1051 0.98 -31.60 -39.56
N THR A 1052 -0.15 -31.10 -40.08
CA THR A 1052 -0.70 -31.49 -41.40
C THR A 1052 -0.70 -30.34 -42.41
N ASN A 1053 -0.20 -29.17 -42.00
CA ASN A 1053 -0.05 -27.96 -42.80
C ASN A 1053 1.42 -27.55 -42.82
N LEU A 1054 1.96 -27.30 -44.02
CA LEU A 1054 3.38 -26.98 -44.23
C LEU A 1054 3.80 -25.69 -43.49
N GLN A 1055 3.05 -24.60 -43.66
CA GLN A 1055 3.37 -23.31 -43.04
C GLN A 1055 3.34 -23.39 -41.51
N SER A 1056 2.38 -24.12 -40.93
CA SER A 1056 2.30 -24.33 -39.48
C SER A 1056 3.41 -25.25 -38.97
N MET A 1057 3.90 -26.18 -39.80
CA MET A 1057 5.06 -27.02 -39.50
C MET A 1057 6.35 -26.19 -39.50
N GLU A 1058 6.65 -25.46 -40.58
CA GLU A 1058 7.86 -24.65 -40.69
C GLU A 1058 7.93 -23.63 -39.54
N LYS A 1059 6.82 -22.92 -39.29
CA LYS A 1059 6.72 -21.98 -38.18
C LYS A 1059 6.85 -22.67 -36.82
N GLY A 1060 6.07 -23.73 -36.59
CA GLY A 1060 6.05 -24.42 -35.30
C GLY A 1060 7.40 -25.05 -34.96
N MET A 1061 8.09 -25.63 -35.95
CA MET A 1061 9.43 -26.19 -35.73
C MET A 1061 10.50 -25.12 -35.49
N GLU A 1062 10.36 -23.93 -36.07
CA GLU A 1062 11.22 -22.77 -35.76
C GLU A 1062 11.01 -22.28 -34.33
N GLU A 1063 9.76 -22.10 -33.89
CA GLU A 1063 9.45 -21.73 -32.50
C GLU A 1063 9.91 -22.83 -31.51
N LEU A 1064 9.71 -24.11 -31.83
CA LEU A 1064 10.08 -25.24 -30.97
C LEU A 1064 11.61 -25.52 -30.87
N LEU A 1065 12.40 -25.20 -31.90
CA LEU A 1065 13.84 -25.50 -31.94
C LEU A 1065 14.77 -24.26 -31.94
N ASN A 1066 14.23 -23.05 -32.03
CA ASN A 1066 15.05 -21.83 -32.08
C ASN A 1066 14.51 -20.69 -31.21
N SER A 1067 13.35 -20.15 -31.55
CA SER A 1067 12.91 -18.81 -31.12
C SER A 1067 11.85 -18.79 -30.01
N GLY A 1068 11.15 -19.90 -29.76
CA GLY A 1068 10.03 -19.99 -28.84
C GLY A 1068 10.41 -20.35 -27.40
N GLN A 1069 9.38 -20.48 -26.55
CA GLN A 1069 9.56 -20.74 -25.12
C GLN A 1069 10.08 -22.15 -24.84
N SER A 1070 9.67 -23.14 -25.64
CA SER A 1070 10.14 -24.53 -25.56
C SER A 1070 11.62 -24.63 -25.93
N ALA A 1071 12.04 -23.98 -27.02
CA ALA A 1071 13.45 -23.88 -27.39
C ALA A 1071 14.31 -23.25 -26.27
N ALA A 1072 13.76 -22.27 -25.55
CA ALA A 1072 14.42 -21.61 -24.43
C ALA A 1072 14.59 -22.50 -23.17
N LEU A 1073 13.83 -23.59 -23.02
CA LEU A 1073 14.07 -24.61 -21.99
C LEU A 1073 15.27 -25.53 -22.31
N HIS A 1074 15.76 -25.53 -23.55
CA HIS A 1074 16.73 -26.52 -24.03
C HIS A 1074 18.17 -26.02 -23.95
N ASN A 1075 19.02 -26.79 -23.27
CA ASN A 1075 20.45 -26.55 -23.12
C ASN A 1075 21.23 -27.01 -24.38
N THR A 1076 21.19 -26.17 -25.42
CA THR A 1076 21.77 -26.44 -26.74
C THR A 1076 23.18 -25.88 -26.86
N ARG A 1077 24.03 -26.54 -27.66
CA ARG A 1077 25.29 -25.95 -28.14
C ARG A 1077 24.99 -24.80 -29.12
N ARG A 1078 26.04 -24.12 -29.60
CA ARG A 1078 25.94 -23.09 -30.64
C ARG A 1078 26.78 -23.46 -31.85
N THR A 1079 26.23 -23.21 -33.04
CA THR A 1079 26.98 -23.31 -34.30
C THR A 1079 28.02 -22.18 -34.39
N LEU A 1080 28.95 -22.28 -35.34
CA LEU A 1080 29.87 -21.17 -35.68
C LEU A 1080 29.12 -19.88 -36.10
N THR A 1081 27.86 -19.99 -36.51
CA THR A 1081 26.97 -18.87 -36.88
C THR A 1081 26.07 -18.40 -35.73
N GLY A 1082 26.26 -18.89 -34.50
CA GLY A 1082 25.51 -18.48 -33.31
C GLY A 1082 24.10 -19.10 -33.16
N LYS A 1083 23.63 -19.88 -34.14
CA LYS A 1083 22.36 -20.62 -34.07
C LYS A 1083 22.44 -21.72 -33.01
N ARG A 1084 21.28 -22.12 -32.44
CA ARG A 1084 21.18 -23.33 -31.62
C ARG A 1084 21.61 -24.55 -32.43
N ALA A 1085 22.47 -25.37 -31.82
CA ALA A 1085 23.00 -26.60 -32.40
C ALA A 1085 22.50 -27.82 -31.60
N TYR A 1086 22.19 -28.88 -32.33
CA TYR A 1086 21.62 -30.13 -31.83
C TYR A 1086 22.42 -31.32 -32.34
N SER A 1087 22.64 -32.30 -31.46
CA SER A 1087 23.06 -33.63 -31.87
C SER A 1087 21.88 -34.35 -32.53
N ILE A 1088 22.04 -34.85 -33.75
CA ILE A 1088 21.00 -35.64 -34.43
C ILE A 1088 21.50 -36.97 -34.96
N SER A 1089 20.56 -37.91 -35.09
CA SER A 1089 20.75 -39.18 -35.82
C SER A 1089 19.41 -39.67 -36.38
N THR A 1090 19.39 -40.33 -37.53
CA THR A 1090 18.15 -40.97 -38.04
C THR A 1090 17.88 -42.25 -37.23
N PHE A 1091 16.64 -42.49 -36.81
CA PHE A 1091 16.23 -43.74 -36.17
C PHE A 1091 16.00 -44.84 -37.22
N ASP A 1092 16.57 -46.02 -36.98
CA ASP A 1092 16.32 -47.24 -37.74
C ASP A 1092 15.68 -48.27 -36.78
N PRO A 1093 14.49 -48.82 -37.08
CA PRO A 1093 13.87 -49.88 -36.28
C PRO A 1093 14.77 -51.12 -36.08
N GLY A 1094 15.67 -51.42 -37.03
CA GLY A 1094 16.66 -52.49 -36.91
C GLY A 1094 17.63 -52.30 -35.73
N HIS A 1095 17.87 -51.06 -35.29
CA HIS A 1095 18.67 -50.78 -34.09
C HIS A 1095 18.04 -51.32 -32.81
N VAL A 1096 16.72 -51.58 -32.77
CA VAL A 1096 16.07 -52.19 -31.61
C VAL A 1096 16.51 -53.65 -31.41
N ASN A 1097 16.77 -54.37 -32.52
CA ASN A 1097 17.18 -55.78 -32.48
C ASN A 1097 18.71 -55.95 -32.37
N ASN A 1098 19.49 -55.02 -32.94
CA ASN A 1098 20.92 -55.20 -33.20
C ASN A 1098 21.84 -54.47 -32.20
N ARG A 1099 21.28 -53.77 -31.20
CA ARG A 1099 22.05 -52.93 -30.28
C ARG A 1099 22.32 -53.63 -28.94
N PRO A 1100 23.58 -53.71 -28.49
CA PRO A 1100 23.92 -54.26 -27.17
C PRO A 1100 23.21 -53.52 -26.03
N GLY A 1101 22.69 -54.28 -25.06
CA GLY A 1101 22.04 -53.75 -23.85
C GLY A 1101 20.54 -53.43 -24.00
N ILE A 1102 19.96 -53.50 -25.20
CA ILE A 1102 18.50 -53.38 -25.38
C ILE A 1102 17.86 -54.77 -25.42
N ASN A 1103 16.75 -54.95 -24.68
CA ASN A 1103 15.85 -56.09 -24.83
C ASN A 1103 14.78 -55.76 -25.89
N PRO A 1104 14.79 -56.37 -27.09
CA PRO A 1104 13.90 -55.97 -28.18
C PRO A 1104 12.42 -56.19 -27.85
N ASP A 1105 12.09 -57.24 -27.11
CA ASP A 1105 10.70 -57.58 -26.77
C ASP A 1105 10.15 -56.62 -25.71
N ALA A 1106 10.98 -56.20 -24.75
CA ALA A 1106 10.61 -55.16 -23.78
C ALA A 1106 10.30 -53.81 -24.48
N VAL A 1107 11.10 -53.40 -25.48
CA VAL A 1107 10.85 -52.16 -26.23
C VAL A 1107 9.57 -52.26 -27.08
N ARG A 1108 9.29 -53.42 -27.67
CA ARG A 1108 8.02 -53.66 -28.39
C ARG A 1108 6.82 -53.61 -27.44
N GLU A 1109 6.93 -54.23 -26.27
CA GLU A 1109 5.89 -54.22 -25.24
C GLU A 1109 5.57 -52.79 -24.77
N LEU A 1110 6.59 -51.97 -24.49
CA LEU A 1110 6.42 -50.55 -24.22
C LEU A 1110 5.67 -49.83 -25.36
N SER A 1111 6.11 -50.05 -26.60
CA SER A 1111 5.73 -49.23 -27.76
C SER A 1111 4.36 -49.55 -28.35
N SER A 1112 3.84 -50.77 -28.20
CA SER A 1112 2.65 -51.22 -28.96
C SER A 1112 1.64 -52.11 -28.22
N VAL A 1113 1.96 -52.67 -27.05
CA VAL A 1113 1.01 -53.53 -26.30
C VAL A 1113 0.02 -52.65 -25.53
N THR A 1114 -1.25 -53.06 -25.43
CA THR A 1114 -2.26 -52.37 -24.61
C THR A 1114 -2.23 -52.89 -23.18
N LEU A 1115 -2.07 -51.99 -22.20
CA LEU A 1115 -2.20 -52.27 -20.76
C LEU A 1115 -3.66 -52.25 -20.29
#